data_AF-T0SL86-F1
#
_entry.id   AF-T0SL86-F1
#
_cell.length_a   1.000
_cell.length_b   1.000
_cell.length_c   1.000
_cell.angle_alpha   90.00
_cell.angle_beta   90.00
_cell.angle_gamma   90.00
#
_symmetry.space_group_name_H-M   'P 1'
#
loop_
_entity.id
_entity.type
_entity.pdbx_description
1 polymer ?
#
loop_
_entity_poly.entity_id
_entity_poly.type
_entity_poly.pdbx_seq_one_letter_code
_entity_poly.pdbx_strand_id
1 'polypeptide(L)'
;MAKGHELVTLPKTTKPVVKVVLVQLGSPKAPTKKDLKVFLKEFLGDPRVVDINPFLWKIILNLFVLPFRPKNSAKLYSRIWEGNEFPLTRITREFAEKVNELTSENVEVTHAFLLSTPRVGEVYAAWEKELQEKEAPATKLVVIPMFPQYSESTIASGIDFLGKLLETKVIIPDLRVVTQFHRLKAFIDNSVKNIEQTLAEKNPDDLVISFHGIPKRRVLQKKDPYYQHCFETFKLIKDRVKGIDRDRIHMTYQSRFGSEEWLDPYTDKYVEDLVKSGRKKVAVYCPSFVADCLETIDEIGNELGDEVKEYGGEVFHVPCVNTDEQWCKDFAEYVECLALDEGKLPTLEHEIKKEDYNEMPELKMTTPPMSDQAKKSLKIVFLTLFLDLVGFSIIFPLFPSLAKHYLLVDGDNYFLKAIFGSITTLTETGGVSNFNSIVLFGGALGAIYSLLQFFAAPLWGALSDRIGRRPVLLVSVFGLFLSYVLWFFSGSFTVLILARFIGGIMGGNISTATAVVADVTTKENRSKGMATIGIAFALGFIIGPALGGISSMLDLTKVYPELVAIGVNPFSMPALIAGLLSLFNLFNLYKKFEESLPKDKRQVHHTERTANIFKLFKPLPYAGVNATNIGHFLFLMCFSGMEFTLTFLAAERLGYSSMDNAYMFIFIGFVIAFVQGGVVRRKAHSVGEKKMALMGLISIIPGLVLIGLAESSFLIYAGLFFLAIGSSMAIPCLTSLVSIYSPAEQQGHSIGIFRSLGALARVIGPIVASLVYWKFNSATPYYFGALFLIIPILMVSRLPKVNHDF
;
A
#
# COMPACT_ATOMS: atom_id res chain seq x y z
N MET A 1 -66.08 16.63 6.87
CA MET A 1 -65.35 16.46 8.14
C MET A 1 -63.86 16.39 7.83
N ALA A 2 -63.19 17.54 7.72
CA ALA A 2 -61.72 17.59 7.68
C ALA A 2 -61.25 17.45 9.13
N LYS A 3 -60.74 16.27 9.52
CA LYS A 3 -60.06 16.11 10.80
C LYS A 3 -58.85 17.05 10.80
N GLY A 4 -58.74 17.85 11.86
CA GLY A 4 -57.75 18.91 12.01
C GLY A 4 -56.34 18.41 11.71
N HIS A 5 -55.76 18.95 10.64
CA HIS A 5 -54.31 19.12 10.59
C HIS A 5 -54.03 20.31 11.50
N GLU A 6 -53.49 20.09 12.69
CA GLU A 6 -52.81 21.16 13.41
C GLU A 6 -51.71 21.68 12.48
N LEU A 7 -51.92 22.89 11.95
CA LEU A 7 -50.89 23.60 11.23
C LEU A 7 -49.77 23.88 12.23
N VAL A 8 -48.63 23.22 12.07
CA VAL A 8 -47.40 23.57 12.79
C VAL A 8 -46.95 24.93 12.27
N THR A 9 -47.52 26.01 12.80
CA THR A 9 -47.08 27.37 12.54
C THR A 9 -45.85 27.64 13.38
N LEU A 10 -44.69 27.81 12.74
CA LEU A 10 -43.50 28.32 13.41
C LEU A 10 -43.86 29.68 14.05
N PRO A 11 -43.62 29.88 15.36
CA PRO A 11 -44.02 31.10 16.04
C PRO A 11 -43.34 32.31 15.40
N LYS A 12 -44.12 33.32 15.04
CA LYS A 12 -43.60 34.64 14.65
C LYS A 12 -43.17 35.35 15.92
N THR A 13 -41.97 35.06 16.41
CA THR A 13 -41.38 35.79 17.53
C THR A 13 -40.94 37.18 17.08
N THR A 14 -41.16 38.20 17.93
CA THR A 14 -40.79 39.59 17.66
C THR A 14 -39.28 39.85 17.86
N LYS A 15 -38.54 38.90 18.44
CA LYS A 15 -37.08 38.83 18.45
C LYS A 15 -36.64 37.38 18.13
N PRO A 16 -35.87 37.12 17.06
CA PRO A 16 -35.42 35.77 16.73
C PRO A 16 -34.30 35.32 17.68
N VAL A 17 -34.49 34.18 18.36
CA VAL A 17 -33.47 33.53 19.17
C VAL A 17 -32.62 32.62 18.28
N VAL A 18 -31.30 32.63 18.45
CA VAL A 18 -30.35 31.80 17.70
C VAL A 18 -29.73 30.77 18.63
N LYS A 19 -29.78 29.49 18.26
CA LYS A 19 -29.09 28.42 19.00
C LYS A 19 -27.73 28.18 18.37
N VAL A 20 -26.68 28.26 19.18
CA VAL A 20 -25.29 28.03 18.78
C VAL A 20 -24.80 26.75 19.41
N VAL A 21 -24.37 25.79 18.59
CA VAL A 21 -23.89 24.47 19.04
C VAL A 21 -22.40 24.36 18.77
N LEU A 22 -21.62 24.33 19.85
CA LEU A 22 -20.19 24.08 19.80
C LEU A 22 -19.96 22.57 19.68
N VAL A 23 -19.35 22.11 18.58
CA VAL A 23 -19.19 20.68 18.28
C VAL A 23 -17.74 20.25 18.41
N GLN A 24 -17.45 19.31 19.29
CA GLN A 24 -16.11 18.74 19.46
C GLN A 24 -16.09 17.25 19.11
N LEU A 25 -14.92 16.66 18.89
CA LEU A 25 -14.81 15.22 18.58
C LEU A 25 -15.42 14.34 19.68
N GLY A 26 -15.08 14.66 20.94
CA GLY A 26 -15.41 13.88 22.12
C GLY A 26 -14.29 12.93 22.54
N SER A 27 -14.55 12.16 23.60
CA SER A 27 -13.65 11.18 24.21
C SER A 27 -14.38 9.84 24.46
N PRO A 28 -13.66 8.72 24.61
CA PRO A 28 -14.28 7.47 25.05
C PRO A 28 -15.00 7.66 26.40
N LYS A 29 -15.94 6.76 26.74
CA LYS A 29 -16.70 6.85 27.99
C LYS A 29 -15.83 6.69 29.25
N ALA A 30 -14.82 5.83 29.18
CA ALA A 30 -13.86 5.58 30.25
C ALA A 30 -12.56 5.03 29.63
N PRO A 31 -11.42 5.06 30.35
CA PRO A 31 -10.14 4.54 29.85
C PRO A 31 -10.08 3.00 29.90
N THR A 32 -11.16 2.33 29.47
CA THR A 32 -11.24 0.87 29.43
C THR A 32 -11.07 0.34 28.01
N LYS A 33 -10.52 -0.86 27.86
CA LYS A 33 -10.39 -1.53 26.56
C LYS A 33 -11.74 -1.60 25.80
N LYS A 34 -12.86 -1.77 26.54
CA LYS A 34 -14.20 -1.90 25.96
C LYS A 34 -14.66 -0.59 25.34
N ASP A 35 -14.60 0.51 26.10
CA ASP A 35 -15.08 1.81 25.64
C ASP A 35 -14.17 2.37 24.54
N LEU A 36 -12.86 2.15 24.64
CA LEU A 36 -11.92 2.51 23.57
C LEU A 36 -12.16 1.71 22.29
N LYS A 37 -12.58 0.45 22.37
CA LYS A 37 -12.91 -0.33 21.17
C LYS A 37 -14.12 0.25 20.44
N VAL A 38 -15.12 0.74 21.17
CA VAL A 38 -16.30 1.40 20.58
C VAL A 38 -15.89 2.72 19.93
N PHE A 39 -15.21 3.58 20.68
CA PHE A 39 -14.72 4.87 20.20
C PHE A 39 -13.83 4.74 18.95
N LEU A 40 -12.81 3.87 19.00
CA LEU A 40 -11.90 3.65 17.86
C LEU A 40 -12.60 3.04 16.64
N LYS A 41 -13.66 2.23 16.84
CA LYS A 41 -14.41 1.64 15.73
C LYS A 41 -15.17 2.71 14.95
N GLU A 42 -15.78 3.67 15.65
CA GLU A 42 -16.48 4.78 15.02
C GLU A 42 -15.48 5.77 14.42
N PHE A 43 -14.50 6.22 15.20
CA PHE A 43 -13.49 7.19 14.76
C PHE A 43 -12.69 6.72 13.54
N LEU A 44 -12.08 5.53 13.63
CA LEU A 44 -11.31 4.98 12.51
C LEU A 44 -12.21 4.40 11.41
N GLY A 45 -13.52 4.25 11.67
CA GLY A 45 -14.49 3.79 10.67
C GLY A 45 -14.90 4.88 9.68
N ASP A 46 -14.63 6.14 10.01
CA ASP A 46 -14.95 7.28 9.17
C ASP A 46 -14.03 7.35 7.93
N PRO A 47 -14.58 7.31 6.69
CA PRO A 47 -13.80 7.45 5.47
C PRO A 47 -13.09 8.81 5.33
N ARG A 48 -13.59 9.85 5.99
CA ARG A 48 -12.92 11.16 6.04
C ARG A 48 -11.67 11.13 6.90
N VAL A 49 -11.65 10.33 7.97
CA VAL A 49 -10.48 10.14 8.83
C VAL A 49 -9.49 9.15 8.20
N VAL A 50 -9.95 7.96 7.82
CA VAL A 50 -9.14 6.94 7.14
C VAL A 50 -9.56 6.80 5.69
N ASP A 51 -8.87 7.54 4.83
CA ASP A 51 -9.14 7.60 3.39
C ASP A 51 -8.47 6.43 2.64
N ILE A 52 -8.94 5.22 2.94
CA ILE A 52 -8.62 3.94 2.27
C ILE A 52 -9.93 3.36 1.71
N ASN A 53 -9.87 2.49 0.70
CA ASN A 53 -11.05 1.77 0.22
C ASN A 53 -11.88 1.18 1.40
N PRO A 54 -13.15 1.57 1.57
CA PRO A 54 -13.92 1.23 2.77
C PRO A 54 -14.08 -0.27 3.02
N PHE A 55 -14.14 -1.08 1.97
CA PHE A 55 -14.28 -2.53 2.10
C PHE A 55 -12.99 -3.15 2.66
N LEU A 56 -11.84 -2.83 2.04
CA LEU A 56 -10.54 -3.31 2.50
C LEU A 56 -10.25 -2.81 3.92
N TRP A 57 -10.56 -1.54 4.19
CA TRP A 57 -10.35 -0.96 5.51
C TRP A 57 -11.23 -1.61 6.58
N LYS A 58 -12.50 -1.93 6.30
CA LYS A 58 -13.36 -2.67 7.25
C LYS A 58 -12.74 -4.01 7.64
N ILE A 59 -12.11 -4.73 6.71
CA ILE A 59 -11.39 -5.97 7.02
C ILE A 59 -10.21 -5.67 7.94
N ILE A 60 -9.36 -4.70 7.60
CA ILE A 60 -8.19 -4.32 8.40
C ILE A 60 -8.58 -3.87 9.81
N LEU A 61 -9.58 -2.99 9.90
CA LEU A 61 -10.09 -2.40 11.13
C LEU A 61 -10.60 -3.49 12.08
N ASN A 62 -11.45 -4.41 11.59
CA ASN A 62 -12.08 -5.41 12.44
C ASN A 62 -11.17 -6.61 12.77
N LEU A 63 -10.28 -7.02 11.86
CA LEU A 63 -9.43 -8.20 12.06
C LEU A 63 -8.07 -7.88 12.69
N PHE A 64 -7.53 -6.68 12.50
CA PHE A 64 -6.18 -6.33 12.97
C PHE A 64 -6.16 -5.14 13.92
N VAL A 65 -6.90 -4.06 13.64
CA VAL A 65 -6.80 -2.86 14.50
C VAL A 65 -7.57 -3.03 15.81
N LEU A 66 -8.87 -3.32 15.74
CA LEU A 66 -9.76 -3.41 16.90
C LEU A 66 -9.45 -4.55 17.89
N PRO A 67 -8.86 -5.69 17.49
CA PRO A 67 -8.44 -6.72 18.45
C PRO A 67 -7.23 -6.32 19.31
N PHE A 68 -6.27 -5.59 18.73
CA PHE A 68 -4.97 -5.34 19.36
C PHE A 68 -4.79 -3.91 19.88
N ARG A 69 -5.24 -2.88 19.15
CA ARG A 69 -4.99 -1.46 19.48
C ARG A 69 -5.66 -0.95 20.76
N PRO A 70 -6.93 -1.28 21.07
CA PRO A 70 -7.63 -0.66 22.20
C PRO A 70 -6.96 -0.85 23.56
N LYS A 71 -6.21 -1.95 23.77
CA LYS A 71 -5.48 -2.19 25.03
C LYS A 71 -4.40 -1.14 25.25
N ASN A 72 -3.66 -0.77 24.20
CA ASN A 72 -2.59 0.22 24.30
C ASN A 72 -3.19 1.62 24.41
N SER A 73 -4.19 1.96 23.59
CA SER A 73 -4.88 3.25 23.69
C SER A 73 -5.50 3.48 25.07
N ALA A 74 -6.11 2.46 25.69
CA ALA A 74 -6.65 2.59 27.04
C ALA A 74 -5.61 3.01 28.08
N LYS A 75 -4.34 2.58 27.94
CA LYS A 75 -3.25 3.03 28.82
C LYS A 75 -2.96 4.52 28.64
N LEU A 76 -2.90 5.00 27.40
CA LEU A 76 -2.67 6.42 27.10
C LEU A 76 -3.79 7.28 27.71
N TYR A 77 -5.05 6.94 27.40
CA TYR A 77 -6.20 7.63 27.97
C TYR A 77 -6.26 7.55 29.50
N SER A 78 -5.78 6.46 30.13
CA SER A 78 -5.75 6.38 31.59
C SER A 78 -4.83 7.41 32.25
N ARG A 79 -3.83 7.93 31.54
CA ARG A 79 -2.89 8.95 32.06
C ARG A 79 -3.53 10.34 32.17
N ILE A 80 -4.60 10.58 31.43
CA ILE A 80 -5.33 11.87 31.41
C ILE A 80 -6.75 11.77 31.99
N TRP A 81 -7.07 10.66 32.66
CA TRP A 81 -8.39 10.44 33.23
C TRP A 81 -8.56 11.20 34.55
N GLU A 82 -9.57 12.06 34.66
CA GLU A 82 -9.80 12.90 35.85
C GLU A 82 -10.69 12.20 36.91
N GLY A 83 -11.06 10.95 36.67
CA GLY A 83 -11.84 10.12 37.60
C GLY A 83 -13.25 9.82 37.12
N ASN A 84 -13.95 10.81 36.57
CA ASN A 84 -15.33 10.72 36.08
C ASN A 84 -15.49 11.11 34.60
N GLU A 85 -14.64 11.99 34.08
CA GLU A 85 -14.67 12.47 32.70
C GLU A 85 -13.25 12.76 32.16
N PHE A 86 -13.16 13.06 30.86
CA PHE A 86 -11.91 13.44 30.21
C PHE A 86 -11.79 14.97 30.10
N PRO A 87 -10.57 15.54 30.12
CA PRO A 87 -10.35 16.99 30.01
C PRO A 87 -11.10 17.61 28.82
N LEU A 88 -11.01 17.00 27.64
CA LEU A 88 -11.68 17.49 26.43
C LEU A 88 -13.20 17.64 26.61
N THR A 89 -13.87 16.67 27.22
CA THR A 89 -15.32 16.70 27.41
C THR A 89 -15.73 17.71 28.47
N ARG A 90 -14.98 17.76 29.59
CA ARG A 90 -15.22 18.71 30.67
C ARG A 90 -15.03 20.15 30.22
N ILE A 91 -13.87 20.46 29.64
CA ILE A 91 -13.49 21.80 29.17
C ILE A 91 -14.48 22.29 28.12
N THR A 92 -14.91 21.43 27.19
CA THR A 92 -15.91 21.81 26.17
C THR A 92 -17.25 22.18 26.81
N ARG A 93 -17.72 21.42 27.81
CA ARG A 93 -18.96 21.69 28.54
C ARG A 93 -18.86 23.02 29.30
N GLU A 94 -17.82 23.18 30.12
CA GLU A 94 -17.58 24.39 30.93
C GLU A 94 -17.39 25.63 30.06
N PHE A 95 -16.71 25.49 28.91
CA PHE A 95 -16.57 26.57 27.94
C PHE A 95 -17.92 27.01 27.39
N ALA A 96 -18.76 26.06 26.95
CA ALA A 96 -20.09 26.37 26.42
C ALA A 96 -21.00 27.03 27.46
N GLU A 97 -20.96 26.57 28.72
CA GLU A 97 -21.70 27.17 29.85
C GLU A 97 -21.26 28.63 30.06
N LYS A 98 -19.96 28.90 30.16
CA LYS A 98 -19.42 30.26 30.34
C LYS A 98 -19.73 31.18 29.17
N VAL A 99 -19.59 30.70 27.93
CA VAL A 99 -19.93 31.51 26.74
C VAL A 99 -21.43 31.83 26.74
N ASN A 100 -22.29 30.87 27.08
CA ASN A 100 -23.74 31.10 27.19
C ASN A 100 -24.09 32.19 28.21
N GLU A 101 -23.41 32.21 29.37
CA GLU A 101 -23.61 33.25 30.40
C GLU A 101 -23.17 34.65 29.94
N LEU A 102 -22.23 34.73 29.00
CA LEU A 102 -21.66 35.97 28.49
C LEU A 102 -22.39 36.50 27.24
N THR A 103 -23.25 35.70 26.61
CA THR A 103 -24.10 36.11 25.48
C THR A 103 -25.45 36.65 25.94
N SER A 104 -26.06 37.53 25.14
CA SER A 104 -27.39 38.09 25.40
C SER A 104 -28.52 37.06 25.31
N GLU A 105 -29.70 37.42 25.84
CA GLU A 105 -30.93 36.61 25.85
C GLU A 105 -31.42 36.11 24.47
N ASN A 106 -30.91 36.68 23.38
CA ASN A 106 -31.28 36.28 22.01
C ASN A 106 -30.37 35.18 21.44
N VAL A 107 -29.38 34.73 22.21
CA VAL A 107 -28.43 33.70 21.81
C VAL A 107 -28.37 32.61 22.88
N GLU A 108 -28.67 31.38 22.49
CA GLU A 108 -28.53 30.20 23.36
C GLU A 108 -27.32 29.38 22.92
N VAL A 109 -26.30 29.25 23.76
CA VAL A 109 -25.10 28.47 23.47
C VAL A 109 -25.16 27.11 24.17
N THR A 110 -24.86 26.05 23.42
CA THR A 110 -24.76 24.69 23.94
C THR A 110 -23.63 23.93 23.25
N HIS A 111 -23.40 22.69 23.65
CA HIS A 111 -22.33 21.85 23.10
C HIS A 111 -22.85 20.49 22.64
N ALA A 112 -22.12 19.88 21.71
CA ALA A 112 -22.34 18.50 21.28
C ALA A 112 -21.00 17.83 20.97
N PHE A 113 -21.01 16.51 20.93
CA PHE A 113 -19.87 15.73 20.46
C PHE A 113 -20.23 14.85 19.25
N LEU A 114 -19.23 14.59 18.40
CA LEU A 114 -19.37 13.65 17.29
C LEU A 114 -19.44 12.20 17.80
N LEU A 115 -18.61 11.85 18.79
CA LEU A 115 -18.42 10.48 19.25
C LEU A 115 -18.82 10.24 20.72
N SER A 116 -19.18 11.30 21.46
CA SER A 116 -19.56 11.25 22.88
C SER A 116 -20.95 11.85 23.12
N THR A 117 -21.48 11.71 24.33
CA THR A 117 -22.75 12.32 24.74
C THR A 117 -22.51 13.68 25.39
N PRO A 118 -23.36 14.71 25.15
CA PRO A 118 -24.51 14.68 24.26
C PRO A 118 -24.11 14.65 22.78
N ARG A 119 -24.68 13.74 21.98
CA ARG A 119 -24.38 13.63 20.55
C ARG A 119 -25.07 14.74 19.76
N VAL A 120 -24.54 15.09 18.59
CA VAL A 120 -25.17 16.07 17.67
C VAL A 120 -26.66 15.76 17.42
N GLY A 121 -27.01 14.48 17.25
CA GLY A 121 -28.40 14.05 17.07
C GLY A 121 -29.28 14.22 18.31
N GLU A 122 -28.71 14.09 19.51
CA GLU A 122 -29.43 14.28 20.79
C GLU A 122 -29.72 15.77 21.01
N VAL A 123 -28.74 16.64 20.74
CA VAL A 123 -28.91 18.10 20.81
C VAL A 123 -29.92 18.59 19.79
N TYR A 124 -29.89 18.05 18.56
CA TYR A 124 -30.89 18.38 17.54
C TYR A 124 -32.30 17.93 17.96
N ALA A 125 -32.45 16.73 18.53
CA ALA A 125 -33.74 16.25 19.01
C ALA A 125 -34.27 17.08 20.18
N ALA A 126 -33.39 17.55 21.08
CA ALA A 126 -33.76 18.48 22.14
C ALA A 126 -34.25 19.82 21.57
N TRP A 127 -33.55 20.37 20.58
CA TRP A 127 -33.98 21.58 19.87
C TRP A 127 -35.35 21.40 19.18
N GLU A 128 -35.60 20.26 18.52
CA GLU A 128 -36.91 19.98 17.90
C GLU A 128 -38.05 20.00 18.92
N LYS A 129 -37.79 19.49 20.13
CA LYS A 129 -38.76 19.50 21.23
C LYS A 129 -39.01 20.93 21.73
N GLU A 130 -37.96 21.73 21.84
CA GLU A 130 -38.07 23.14 22.25
C GLU A 130 -38.93 23.97 21.29
N LEU A 131 -38.96 23.66 19.99
CA LEU A 131 -39.84 24.32 19.02
C LEU A 131 -41.33 24.22 19.37
N GLN A 132 -41.72 23.16 20.09
CA GLN A 132 -43.12 22.92 20.49
C GLN A 132 -43.42 23.45 21.89
N GLU A 133 -42.41 23.50 22.77
CA GLU A 133 -42.60 23.76 24.20
C GLU A 133 -42.29 25.20 24.60
N LYS A 134 -41.37 25.89 23.93
CA LYS A 134 -40.98 27.26 24.27
C LYS A 134 -41.89 28.28 23.60
N GLU A 135 -42.22 29.37 24.31
CA GLU A 135 -42.93 30.52 23.73
C GLU A 135 -42.07 31.26 22.68
N ALA A 136 -40.76 31.31 22.89
CA ALA A 136 -39.79 31.91 21.97
C ALA A 136 -38.64 30.93 21.65
N PRO A 137 -38.87 29.91 20.81
CA PRO A 137 -37.85 28.92 20.49
C PRO A 137 -36.83 29.49 19.50
N ALA A 138 -35.62 28.93 19.53
CA ALA A 138 -34.60 29.25 18.55
C ALA A 138 -35.00 28.74 17.16
N THR A 139 -35.02 29.62 16.16
CA THR A 139 -35.40 29.29 14.77
C THR A 139 -34.19 29.16 13.83
N LYS A 140 -33.06 29.76 14.20
CA LYS A 140 -31.77 29.64 13.52
C LYS A 140 -30.82 28.77 14.35
N LEU A 141 -30.12 27.87 13.67
CA LEU A 141 -29.09 27.00 14.25
C LEU A 141 -27.73 27.36 13.66
N VAL A 142 -26.76 27.65 14.52
CA VAL A 142 -25.37 27.89 14.13
C VAL A 142 -24.51 26.78 14.73
N VAL A 143 -23.85 26.02 13.88
CA VAL A 143 -22.95 24.94 14.30
C VAL A 143 -21.52 25.42 14.16
N ILE A 144 -20.77 25.40 15.26
CA ILE A 144 -19.35 25.75 15.29
C ILE A 144 -18.55 24.51 15.69
N PRO A 145 -18.00 23.75 14.73
CA PRO A 145 -17.02 22.74 15.03
C PRO A 145 -15.80 23.39 15.68
N MET A 146 -15.41 22.95 16.87
CA MET A 146 -14.34 23.52 17.68
C MET A 146 -12.94 23.07 17.22
N PHE A 147 -12.73 23.08 15.91
CA PHE A 147 -11.45 22.90 15.22
C PHE A 147 -11.12 24.19 14.46
N PRO A 148 -10.10 24.96 14.85
CA PRO A 148 -9.87 26.28 14.25
C PRO A 148 -9.56 26.21 12.75
N GLN A 149 -8.68 25.28 12.34
CA GLN A 149 -8.27 25.09 10.95
C GLN A 149 -9.15 24.05 10.23
N TYR A 150 -9.64 24.38 9.05
CA TYR A 150 -10.33 23.42 8.19
C TYR A 150 -9.44 22.24 7.79
N SER A 151 -9.97 21.03 7.92
CA SER A 151 -9.47 19.80 7.29
C SER A 151 -10.63 18.89 6.91
N GLU A 152 -10.46 18.10 5.84
CA GLU A 152 -11.41 17.05 5.47
C GLU A 152 -11.61 16.05 6.62
N SER A 153 -10.57 15.75 7.41
CA SER A 153 -10.63 14.77 8.48
C SER A 153 -11.28 15.28 9.78
N THR A 154 -11.63 16.56 9.86
CA THR A 154 -12.28 17.18 11.03
C THR A 154 -13.58 17.86 10.64
N ILE A 155 -13.51 19.01 9.96
CA ILE A 155 -14.67 19.82 9.60
C ILE A 155 -15.59 19.08 8.62
N ALA A 156 -15.04 18.53 7.53
CA ALA A 156 -15.87 17.82 6.55
C ALA A 156 -16.47 16.52 7.13
N SER A 157 -15.74 15.83 8.01
CA SER A 157 -16.27 14.69 8.80
C SER A 157 -17.48 15.13 9.65
N GLY A 158 -17.35 16.20 10.42
CA GLY A 158 -18.45 16.74 11.24
C GLY A 158 -19.66 17.14 10.40
N ILE A 159 -19.43 17.76 9.24
CA ILE A 159 -20.49 18.10 8.28
C ILE A 159 -21.16 16.84 7.72
N ASP A 160 -20.41 15.77 7.40
CA ASP A 160 -20.99 14.50 6.95
C ASP A 160 -21.90 13.89 8.04
N PHE A 161 -21.54 14.00 9.33
CA PHE A 161 -22.40 13.58 10.44
C PHE A 161 -23.68 14.40 10.52
N LEU A 162 -23.59 15.72 10.39
CA LEU A 162 -24.75 16.61 10.38
C LEU A 162 -25.64 16.36 9.15
N GLY A 163 -25.06 16.19 7.97
CA GLY A 163 -25.80 15.89 6.73
C GLY A 163 -26.61 14.61 6.84
N LYS A 164 -26.00 13.51 7.34
CA LYS A 164 -26.70 12.24 7.58
C LYS A 164 -27.84 12.38 8.60
N LEU A 165 -27.68 13.24 9.60
CA LEU A 165 -28.75 13.52 10.55
C LEU A 165 -29.91 14.22 9.83
N LEU A 166 -29.63 15.29 9.08
CA LEU A 166 -30.63 16.10 8.36
C LEU A 166 -31.42 15.28 7.33
N GLU A 167 -30.82 14.26 6.70
CA GLU A 167 -31.52 13.32 5.80
C GLU A 167 -32.73 12.62 6.46
N THR A 168 -32.73 12.51 7.79
CA THR A 168 -33.79 11.84 8.55
C THR A 168 -34.83 12.79 9.15
N LYS A 169 -34.65 14.11 9.01
CA LYS A 169 -35.45 15.13 9.69
C LYS A 169 -36.47 15.78 8.76
N VAL A 170 -37.65 16.07 9.31
CA VAL A 170 -38.73 16.75 8.58
C VAL A 170 -38.58 18.26 8.68
N ILE A 171 -38.24 18.77 9.87
CA ILE A 171 -38.01 20.19 10.11
C ILE A 171 -36.50 20.44 10.05
N ILE A 172 -36.09 21.33 9.16
CA ILE A 172 -34.70 21.77 9.00
C ILE A 172 -34.64 23.27 9.38
N PRO A 173 -33.80 23.68 10.34
CA PRO A 173 -33.67 25.09 10.72
C PRO A 173 -32.96 25.90 9.64
N ASP A 174 -33.05 27.23 9.76
CA ASP A 174 -32.07 28.11 9.13
C ASP A 174 -30.69 27.78 9.71
N LEU A 175 -29.87 27.10 8.92
CA LEU A 175 -28.64 26.48 9.38
C LEU A 175 -27.40 27.22 8.85
N ARG A 176 -26.49 27.59 9.76
CA ARG A 176 -25.15 28.04 9.43
C ARG A 176 -24.12 27.09 10.03
N VAL A 177 -23.13 26.67 9.25
CA VAL A 177 -22.00 25.89 9.75
C VAL A 177 -20.72 26.70 9.56
N VAL A 178 -19.99 26.95 10.64
CA VAL A 178 -18.66 27.57 10.59
C VAL A 178 -17.66 26.51 10.15
N THR A 179 -16.85 26.81 9.14
CA THR A 179 -15.87 25.87 8.60
C THR A 179 -14.44 26.15 9.04
N GLN A 180 -14.20 27.33 9.61
CA GLN A 180 -12.89 27.78 10.09
C GLN A 180 -13.05 29.02 10.96
N PHE A 181 -12.13 29.22 11.90
CA PHE A 181 -11.98 30.46 12.68
C PHE A 181 -10.52 30.66 13.11
N HIS A 182 -9.56 30.04 12.41
CA HIS A 182 -8.14 30.03 12.76
C HIS A 182 -7.45 31.41 12.71
N ARG A 183 -8.11 32.43 12.14
CA ARG A 183 -7.66 33.83 12.09
C ARG A 183 -8.40 34.76 13.05
N LEU A 184 -9.37 34.23 13.80
CA LEU A 184 -10.17 35.01 14.74
C LEU A 184 -9.26 35.67 15.77
N LYS A 185 -9.44 36.98 16.02
CA LYS A 185 -8.68 37.75 17.01
C LYS A 185 -8.79 37.11 18.39
N ALA A 186 -10.00 36.75 18.80
CA ALA A 186 -10.26 36.01 20.04
C ALA A 186 -9.37 34.76 20.16
N PHE A 187 -9.18 34.01 19.08
CA PHE A 187 -8.39 32.78 19.12
C PHE A 187 -6.89 33.09 19.17
N ILE A 188 -6.40 33.90 18.23
CA ILE A 188 -4.96 34.22 18.12
C ILE A 188 -4.45 34.97 19.34
N ASP A 189 -5.17 35.99 19.79
CA ASP A 189 -4.68 36.89 20.84
C ASP A 189 -4.67 36.17 22.21
N ASN A 190 -5.68 35.34 22.50
CA ASN A 190 -5.67 34.50 23.70
C ASN A 190 -4.66 33.35 23.62
N SER A 191 -4.37 32.83 22.42
CA SER A 191 -3.26 31.87 22.22
C SER A 191 -1.91 32.51 22.54
N VAL A 192 -1.67 33.72 22.04
CA VAL A 192 -0.45 34.50 22.33
C VAL A 192 -0.34 34.79 23.83
N LYS A 193 -1.44 35.15 24.51
CA LYS A 193 -1.47 35.34 25.97
C LYS A 193 -0.98 34.09 26.73
N ASN A 194 -1.49 32.90 26.41
CA ASN A 194 -1.06 31.65 27.07
C ASN A 194 0.40 31.31 26.79
N ILE A 195 0.86 31.56 25.57
CA ILE A 195 2.26 31.40 25.19
C ILE A 195 3.13 32.33 26.03
N GLU A 196 2.83 33.63 26.06
CA GLU A 196 3.60 34.62 26.82
C GLU A 196 3.67 34.31 28.30
N GLN A 197 2.57 33.86 28.90
CA GLN A 197 2.54 33.43 30.30
C GLN A 197 3.51 32.25 30.52
N THR A 198 3.52 31.27 29.63
CA THR A 198 4.42 30.11 29.73
C THR A 198 5.87 30.49 29.47
N LEU A 199 6.13 31.38 28.51
CA LEU A 199 7.47 31.90 28.23
C LEU A 199 8.04 32.64 29.44
N ALA A 200 7.22 33.48 30.10
CA ALA A 200 7.62 34.23 31.29
C ALA A 200 7.89 33.30 32.49
N GLU A 201 7.09 32.24 32.67
CA GLU A 201 7.23 31.32 33.80
C GLU A 201 8.39 30.33 33.61
N LYS A 202 8.54 29.74 32.42
CA LYS A 202 9.47 28.63 32.16
C LYS A 202 10.79 29.06 31.54
N ASN A 203 10.82 30.23 30.89
CA ASN A 203 11.98 30.76 30.17
C ASN A 203 12.65 29.73 29.23
N PRO A 204 11.93 29.21 28.22
CA PRO A 204 12.45 28.19 27.31
C PRO A 204 13.44 28.75 26.29
N ASP A 205 14.27 27.88 25.73
CA ASP A 205 15.21 28.21 24.65
C ASP A 205 14.49 28.43 23.32
N ASP A 206 13.45 27.64 23.02
CA ASP A 206 12.67 27.67 21.77
C ASP A 206 11.17 27.47 22.04
N LEU A 207 10.35 27.99 21.12
CA LEU A 207 8.92 27.75 21.04
C LEU A 207 8.60 26.95 19.79
N VAL A 208 7.92 25.81 19.96
CA VAL A 208 7.44 24.96 18.86
C VAL A 208 5.92 25.04 18.80
N ILE A 209 5.40 25.50 17.68
CA ILE A 209 3.97 25.51 17.39
C ILE A 209 3.66 24.25 16.58
N SER A 210 3.07 23.27 17.25
CA SER A 210 2.84 21.91 16.75
C SER A 210 1.39 21.72 16.34
N PHE A 211 1.14 21.50 15.04
CA PHE A 211 -0.19 21.21 14.50
C PHE A 211 -0.43 19.69 14.41
N HIS A 212 -1.69 19.25 14.40
CA HIS A 212 -1.97 17.84 14.17
C HIS A 212 -1.61 17.45 12.72
N GLY A 213 -0.86 16.37 12.54
CA GLY A 213 -0.41 15.92 11.23
C GLY A 213 -1.57 15.39 10.40
N ILE A 214 -1.49 15.60 9.08
CA ILE A 214 -2.33 14.90 8.10
C ILE A 214 -1.46 14.38 6.94
N PRO A 215 -1.91 13.36 6.18
CA PRO A 215 -1.17 12.91 4.99
C PRO A 215 -0.96 14.04 3.96
N LYS A 216 0.27 14.25 3.48
CA LYS A 216 0.62 15.31 2.49
C LYS A 216 -0.25 15.25 1.25
N ARG A 217 -0.70 14.06 0.83
CA ARG A 217 -1.58 13.89 -0.33
C ARG A 217 -2.93 14.60 -0.20
N ARG A 218 -3.46 14.79 1.03
CA ARG A 218 -4.72 15.51 1.22
C ARG A 218 -4.56 16.97 0.81
N VAL A 219 -3.46 17.58 1.21
CA VAL A 219 -3.11 18.95 0.81
C VAL A 219 -2.77 19.01 -0.67
N LEU A 220 -1.84 18.18 -1.16
CA LEU A 220 -1.31 18.31 -2.53
C LEU A 220 -2.24 17.79 -3.64
N GLN A 221 -3.05 16.76 -3.38
CA GLN A 221 -3.90 16.14 -4.41
C GLN A 221 -5.37 16.47 -4.22
N LYS A 222 -5.87 16.45 -2.98
CA LYS A 222 -7.26 16.80 -2.67
C LYS A 222 -7.44 18.31 -2.46
N LYS A 223 -6.37 19.09 -2.42
CA LYS A 223 -6.38 20.55 -2.22
C LYS A 223 -7.03 20.95 -0.88
N ASP A 224 -6.80 20.15 0.14
CA ASP A 224 -7.21 20.47 1.50
C ASP A 224 -6.44 21.72 1.99
N PRO A 225 -7.12 22.80 2.43
CA PRO A 225 -6.48 24.06 2.83
C PRO A 225 -5.78 23.98 4.20
N TYR A 226 -5.83 22.84 4.90
CA TYR A 226 -5.28 22.70 6.25
C TYR A 226 -3.84 23.21 6.40
N TYR A 227 -2.95 22.90 5.46
CA TYR A 227 -1.54 23.37 5.52
C TYR A 227 -1.45 24.90 5.48
N GLN A 228 -2.24 25.54 4.62
CA GLN A 228 -2.32 26.99 4.51
C GLN A 228 -2.87 27.60 5.81
N HIS A 229 -3.94 27.03 6.37
CA HIS A 229 -4.52 27.50 7.62
C HIS A 229 -3.56 27.34 8.81
N CYS A 230 -2.79 26.25 8.86
CA CYS A 230 -1.73 26.07 9.86
C CYS A 230 -0.67 27.17 9.74
N PHE A 231 -0.21 27.44 8.51
CA PHE A 231 0.76 28.50 8.26
C PHE A 231 0.23 29.88 8.67
N GLU A 232 -1.02 30.21 8.33
CA GLU A 232 -1.65 31.48 8.72
C GLU A 232 -1.74 31.63 10.25
N THR A 233 -2.17 30.58 10.97
CA THR A 233 -2.15 30.58 12.44
C THR A 233 -0.74 30.75 12.99
N PHE A 234 0.23 30.00 12.46
CA PHE A 234 1.63 30.08 12.87
C PHE A 234 2.18 31.50 12.69
N LYS A 235 1.99 32.09 11.50
CA LYS A 235 2.46 33.43 11.17
C LYS A 235 1.84 34.48 12.09
N LEU A 236 0.52 34.44 12.28
CA LEU A 236 -0.19 35.39 13.14
C LEU A 236 0.28 35.32 14.60
N ILE A 237 0.53 34.13 15.14
CA ILE A 237 1.08 33.94 16.49
C ILE A 237 2.54 34.42 16.54
N LYS A 238 3.39 33.94 15.62
CA LYS A 238 4.83 34.28 15.55
C LYS A 238 5.08 35.78 15.48
N ASP A 239 4.25 36.52 14.73
CA ASP A 239 4.41 37.96 14.59
C ASP A 239 4.02 38.74 15.86
N ARG A 240 3.19 38.15 16.74
CA ARG A 240 2.63 38.78 17.95
C ARG A 240 3.33 38.39 19.24
N VAL A 241 3.97 37.22 19.30
CA VAL A 241 4.81 36.80 20.42
C VAL A 241 6.05 37.71 20.52
N LYS A 242 6.33 38.19 21.73
CA LYS A 242 7.43 39.08 22.12
C LYS A 242 8.38 38.45 23.13
N GLY A 243 7.92 37.47 23.92
CA GLY A 243 8.71 36.83 24.98
C GLY A 243 9.87 35.96 24.49
N ILE A 244 9.99 35.72 23.18
CA ILE A 244 11.06 34.95 22.57
C ILE A 244 11.41 35.50 21.18
N ASP A 245 12.66 35.34 20.75
CA ASP A 245 13.12 35.72 19.42
C ASP A 245 12.34 34.94 18.33
N ARG A 246 11.95 35.63 17.26
CA ARG A 246 11.17 35.09 16.14
C ARG A 246 11.88 33.93 15.43
N ASP A 247 13.21 33.94 15.38
CA ASP A 247 13.99 32.86 14.76
C ASP A 247 13.99 31.57 15.60
N ARG A 248 13.50 31.65 16.85
CA ARG A 248 13.35 30.54 17.79
C ARG A 248 11.91 30.04 17.90
N ILE A 249 11.05 30.48 16.98
CA ILE A 249 9.65 30.05 16.87
C ILE A 249 9.50 29.17 15.62
N HIS A 250 9.16 27.89 15.84
CA HIS A 250 9.18 26.85 14.82
C HIS A 250 7.80 26.28 14.55
N MET A 251 7.51 25.91 13.29
CA MET A 251 6.26 25.24 12.90
C MET A 251 6.52 23.75 12.67
N THR A 252 5.78 22.88 13.36
CA THR A 252 5.93 21.42 13.24
C THR A 252 4.57 20.72 13.21
N TYR A 253 4.58 19.41 12.96
CA TYR A 253 3.40 18.57 12.96
C TYR A 253 3.57 17.33 13.85
N GLN A 254 2.66 17.13 14.80
CA GLN A 254 2.59 15.96 15.68
C GLN A 254 1.62 14.91 15.17
N SER A 255 1.59 13.73 15.80
CA SER A 255 0.67 12.64 15.50
C SER A 255 0.74 12.13 14.04
N ARG A 256 1.22 10.90 13.85
CA ARG A 256 1.27 10.24 12.53
C ARG A 256 0.69 8.84 12.57
N PHE A 257 -0.06 8.47 11.53
CA PHE A 257 -0.68 7.17 11.43
C PHE A 257 -0.44 6.47 10.07
N GLY A 258 0.07 5.24 10.13
CA GLY A 258 0.33 4.45 8.94
C GLY A 258 1.68 4.78 8.27
N SER A 259 1.81 4.43 6.99
CA SER A 259 3.07 4.48 6.24
C SER A 259 3.07 5.48 5.08
N GLU A 260 2.06 6.36 5.02
CA GLU A 260 2.04 7.45 4.05
C GLU A 260 2.99 8.57 4.48
N GLU A 261 3.27 9.52 3.59
CA GLU A 261 4.01 10.73 3.93
C GLU A 261 3.06 11.74 4.57
N TRP A 262 3.39 12.20 5.78
CA TRP A 262 2.60 13.15 6.56
C TRP A 262 3.24 14.54 6.50
N LEU A 263 2.48 15.58 6.83
CA LEU A 263 3.05 16.92 7.00
C LEU A 263 4.25 16.85 7.96
N ASP A 264 5.31 17.55 7.59
CA ASP A 264 6.58 17.63 8.31
C ASP A 264 7.07 19.09 8.30
N PRO A 265 8.00 19.50 9.18
CA PRO A 265 8.80 18.71 10.14
C PRO A 265 7.98 17.99 11.22
N TYR A 266 8.39 16.77 11.60
CA TYR A 266 7.72 16.02 12.68
C TYR A 266 8.15 16.55 14.06
N THR A 267 7.18 16.85 14.93
CA THR A 267 7.44 17.45 16.25
C THR A 267 8.40 16.62 17.09
N ASP A 268 8.23 15.30 17.14
CA ASP A 268 9.10 14.36 17.86
C ASP A 268 10.58 14.55 17.50
N LYS A 269 10.90 14.38 16.22
CA LYS A 269 12.26 14.48 15.71
C LYS A 269 12.83 15.89 15.78
N TYR A 270 11.99 16.89 15.49
CA TYR A 270 12.45 18.27 15.46
C TYR A 270 12.88 18.74 16.85
N VAL A 271 12.09 18.42 17.88
CA VAL A 271 12.45 18.75 19.27
C VAL A 271 13.65 17.92 19.74
N GLU A 272 13.73 16.64 19.38
CA GLU A 272 14.90 15.80 19.64
C GLU A 272 16.19 16.42 19.06
N ASP A 273 16.14 16.90 17.81
CA ASP A 273 17.26 17.56 17.13
C ASP A 273 17.63 18.89 17.78
N LEU A 274 16.65 19.69 18.21
CA LEU A 274 16.89 20.92 18.99
C LEU A 274 17.63 20.61 20.30
N VAL A 275 17.17 19.61 21.06
CA VAL A 275 17.78 19.21 22.33
C VAL A 275 19.20 18.66 22.13
N LYS A 276 19.43 17.91 21.06
CA LYS A 276 20.77 17.42 20.67
C LYS A 276 21.70 18.57 20.26
N SER A 277 21.16 19.62 19.64
CA SER A 277 21.93 20.82 19.28
C SER A 277 22.28 21.74 20.46
N GLY A 278 21.80 21.42 21.67
CA GLY A 278 22.09 22.16 22.91
C GLY A 278 20.95 23.05 23.42
N ARG A 279 19.82 23.09 22.71
CA ARG A 279 18.60 23.84 23.10
C ARG A 279 17.75 22.96 24.01
N LYS A 280 18.01 22.99 25.31
CA LYS A 280 17.52 21.98 26.27
C LYS A 280 16.09 22.22 26.71
N LYS A 281 15.60 23.44 26.69
CA LYS A 281 14.27 23.81 27.19
C LYS A 281 13.35 24.21 26.05
N VAL A 282 12.30 23.44 25.77
CA VAL A 282 11.43 23.70 24.61
C VAL A 282 9.98 23.83 25.07
N ALA A 283 9.35 24.97 24.79
CA ALA A 283 7.90 25.11 24.97
C ALA A 283 7.17 24.64 23.70
N VAL A 284 6.06 23.91 23.87
CA VAL A 284 5.28 23.37 22.76
C VAL A 284 3.82 23.79 22.89
N TYR A 285 3.29 24.48 21.88
CA TYR A 285 1.90 24.92 21.81
C TYR A 285 1.15 24.26 20.65
N CYS A 286 -0.10 23.83 20.89
CA CYS A 286 -0.86 22.98 19.95
C CYS A 286 -2.13 23.66 19.42
N PRO A 287 -2.05 24.60 18.45
CA PRO A 287 -3.19 25.41 17.99
C PRO A 287 -4.24 24.67 17.14
N SER A 288 -4.06 23.36 16.92
CA SER A 288 -5.12 22.51 16.34
C SER A 288 -6.25 22.21 17.32
N PHE A 289 -6.03 22.52 18.61
CA PHE A 289 -6.94 22.25 19.70
C PHE A 289 -7.24 23.55 20.46
N VAL A 290 -8.49 23.68 20.91
CA VAL A 290 -8.94 24.78 21.79
C VAL A 290 -9.15 24.30 23.23
N ALA A 291 -9.16 22.99 23.44
CA ALA A 291 -9.33 22.33 24.73
C ALA A 291 -8.28 21.24 24.86
N ASP A 292 -7.65 21.15 26.03
CA ASP A 292 -6.64 20.15 26.30
C ASP A 292 -7.21 18.73 26.23
N CYS A 293 -6.43 17.84 25.65
CA CYS A 293 -6.82 16.48 25.31
C CYS A 293 -5.63 15.52 25.36
N LEU A 294 -5.81 14.30 24.87
CA LEU A 294 -4.76 13.28 24.87
C LEU A 294 -3.54 13.75 24.08
N GLU A 295 -3.78 14.37 22.93
CA GLU A 295 -2.78 14.83 21.99
C GLU A 295 -1.95 16.00 22.55
N THR A 296 -2.45 16.73 23.54
CA THR A 296 -1.74 17.88 24.13
C THR A 296 -1.10 17.50 25.47
N ILE A 297 -1.89 16.92 26.39
CA ILE A 297 -1.41 16.57 27.74
C ILE A 297 -0.45 15.38 27.70
N ASP A 298 -0.82 14.30 26.98
CA ASP A 298 -0.07 13.04 27.04
C ASP A 298 0.96 12.95 25.93
N GLU A 299 0.59 13.13 24.65
CA GLU A 299 1.54 13.01 23.53
C GLU A 299 2.67 14.05 23.63
N ILE A 300 2.35 15.32 23.88
CA ILE A 300 3.35 16.39 23.99
C ILE A 300 3.88 16.54 25.42
N GLY A 301 2.99 16.61 26.42
CA GLY A 301 3.41 16.85 27.80
C GLY A 301 4.16 15.67 28.43
N ASN A 302 3.84 14.43 28.06
CA ASN A 302 4.37 13.23 28.70
C ASN A 302 5.28 12.42 27.77
N GLU A 303 4.79 11.93 26.62
CA GLU A 303 5.57 11.06 25.72
C GLU A 303 6.77 11.79 25.13
N LEU A 304 6.56 12.94 24.48
CA LEU A 304 7.65 13.75 23.96
C LEU A 304 8.60 14.21 25.07
N GLY A 305 8.04 14.59 26.23
CA GLY A 305 8.81 14.96 27.41
C GLY A 305 9.75 13.85 27.88
N ASP A 306 9.29 12.60 27.93
CA ASP A 306 10.10 11.45 28.29
C ASP A 306 11.15 11.11 27.22
N GLU A 307 10.81 11.21 25.93
CA GLU A 307 11.75 11.00 24.82
C GLU A 307 12.94 11.98 24.87
N VAL A 308 12.69 13.26 25.16
CA VAL A 308 13.76 14.28 25.18
C VAL A 308 14.56 14.29 26.48
N LYS A 309 13.99 13.80 27.59
CA LYS A 309 14.72 13.65 28.87
C LYS A 309 15.92 12.73 28.72
N GLU A 310 15.85 11.71 27.86
CA GLU A 310 16.99 10.83 27.55
C GLU A 310 18.20 11.60 26.98
N TYR A 311 17.95 12.73 26.33
CA TYR A 311 18.96 13.63 25.77
C TYR A 311 19.24 14.86 26.66
N GLY A 312 18.76 14.86 27.90
CA GLY A 312 18.91 15.94 28.87
C GLY A 312 18.10 17.20 28.54
N GLY A 313 17.03 17.07 27.74
CA GLY A 313 16.09 18.15 27.46
C GLY A 313 14.84 18.10 28.34
N GLU A 314 14.07 19.18 28.30
CA GLU A 314 12.81 19.36 29.02
C GLU A 314 11.80 20.03 28.08
N VAL A 315 10.57 19.50 28.06
CA VAL A 315 9.45 20.02 27.27
C VAL A 315 8.41 20.64 28.20
N PHE A 316 7.99 21.85 27.87
CA PHE A 316 6.91 22.56 28.55
C PHE A 316 5.70 22.62 27.63
N HIS A 317 4.65 21.86 27.97
CA HIS A 317 3.37 21.98 27.30
C HIS A 317 2.73 23.34 27.62
N VAL A 318 2.44 24.14 26.59
CA VAL A 318 1.65 25.37 26.70
C VAL A 318 0.18 24.98 26.65
N PRO A 319 -0.62 25.24 27.70
CA PRO A 319 -2.03 24.88 27.73
C PRO A 319 -2.81 25.48 26.57
N CYS A 320 -3.81 24.75 26.07
CA CYS A 320 -4.80 25.31 25.16
C CYS A 320 -5.56 26.48 25.82
N VAL A 321 -6.31 27.24 25.01
CA VAL A 321 -7.12 28.37 25.52
C VAL A 321 -8.18 27.92 26.54
N ASN A 322 -8.60 26.65 26.49
CA ASN A 322 -9.42 25.98 27.49
C ASN A 322 -10.65 26.81 27.90
N THR A 323 -10.77 27.15 29.19
CA THR A 323 -11.83 27.99 29.75
C THR A 323 -11.30 29.30 30.33
N ASP A 324 -10.23 29.85 29.76
CA ASP A 324 -9.70 31.16 30.17
C ASP A 324 -10.80 32.23 30.06
N GLU A 325 -10.88 33.12 31.05
CA GLU A 325 -11.97 34.09 31.16
C GLU A 325 -12.00 35.07 29.99
N GLN A 326 -10.83 35.52 29.53
CA GLN A 326 -10.72 36.45 28.41
C GLN A 326 -11.09 35.74 27.10
N TRP A 327 -10.64 34.50 26.92
CA TRP A 327 -11.05 33.65 25.79
C TRP A 327 -12.57 33.45 25.73
N CYS A 328 -13.22 33.10 26.84
CA CYS A 328 -14.68 32.96 26.90
C CYS A 328 -15.40 34.26 26.51
N LYS A 329 -14.90 35.41 26.99
CA LYS A 329 -15.48 36.73 26.69
C LYS A 329 -15.32 37.12 25.22
N ASP A 330 -14.11 37.00 24.67
CA ASP A 330 -13.84 37.37 23.28
C ASP A 330 -14.56 36.42 22.31
N PHE A 331 -14.69 35.15 22.67
CA PHE A 331 -15.45 34.19 21.87
C PHE A 331 -16.96 34.42 21.98
N ALA A 332 -17.49 34.85 23.14
CA ALA A 332 -18.89 35.26 23.28
C ALA A 332 -19.23 36.44 22.36
N GLU A 333 -18.35 37.45 22.26
CA GLU A 333 -18.53 38.57 21.32
C GLU A 333 -18.57 38.08 19.86
N TYR A 334 -17.69 37.15 19.50
CA TYR A 334 -17.72 36.51 18.18
C TYR A 334 -19.03 35.75 17.93
N VAL A 335 -19.49 34.99 18.92
CA VAL A 335 -20.75 34.23 18.84
C VAL A 335 -21.95 35.17 18.71
N GLU A 336 -22.00 36.27 19.44
CA GLU A 336 -23.05 37.29 19.30
C GLU A 336 -23.05 37.91 17.90
N CYS A 337 -21.89 38.31 17.38
CA CYS A 337 -21.79 38.87 16.03
C CYS A 337 -22.21 37.84 14.97
N LEU A 338 -21.79 36.58 15.14
CA LEU A 338 -22.15 35.49 14.25
C LEU A 338 -23.66 35.21 14.23
N ALA A 339 -24.31 35.35 15.37
CA ALA A 339 -25.75 35.13 15.53
C ALA A 339 -26.58 36.31 15.02
N LEU A 340 -26.19 37.55 15.37
CA LEU A 340 -27.05 38.73 15.30
C LEU A 340 -26.59 39.82 14.30
N ASP A 341 -25.28 39.94 14.03
CA ASP A 341 -24.71 41.03 13.21
C ASP A 341 -23.51 40.55 12.37
N GLU A 342 -23.81 39.78 11.33
CA GLU A 342 -22.79 39.12 10.50
C GLU A 342 -21.88 40.12 9.76
N GLY A 343 -22.32 41.38 9.58
CA GLY A 343 -21.57 42.43 8.89
C GLY A 343 -20.29 42.84 9.63
N LYS A 344 -20.20 42.60 10.94
CA LYS A 344 -19.01 42.90 11.75
C LYS A 344 -17.96 41.79 11.75
N LEU A 345 -18.27 40.58 11.30
CA LEU A 345 -17.36 39.43 11.36
C LEU A 345 -15.96 39.69 10.77
N PRO A 346 -15.80 40.36 9.60
CA PRO A 346 -14.46 40.65 9.07
C PRO A 346 -13.60 41.50 10.00
N THR A 347 -14.21 42.33 10.85
CA THR A 347 -13.48 43.18 11.80
C THR A 347 -12.92 42.40 12.99
N LEU A 348 -13.41 41.18 13.23
CA LEU A 348 -13.00 40.28 14.30
C LEU A 348 -11.90 39.30 13.89
N GLU A 349 -11.46 39.31 12.63
CA GLU A 349 -10.36 38.49 12.15
C GLU A 349 -9.08 39.31 11.97
N HIS A 350 -7.93 38.65 12.14
CA HIS A 350 -6.67 39.23 11.71
C HIS A 350 -6.50 39.07 10.21
N GLU A 351 -5.91 40.08 9.58
CA GLU A 351 -5.55 40.04 8.15
C GLU A 351 -4.22 39.33 7.93
N ILE A 352 -4.17 38.50 6.87
CA ILE A 352 -2.93 37.95 6.30
C ILE A 352 -2.72 38.65 4.95
N LYS A 353 -1.52 39.19 4.75
CA LYS A 353 -1.16 39.86 3.51
C LYS A 353 -0.68 38.84 2.49
N LYS A 354 -0.77 39.18 1.20
CA LYS A 354 -0.34 38.27 0.13
C LYS A 354 1.15 37.97 0.20
N GLU A 355 1.94 38.93 0.68
CA GLU A 355 3.38 38.82 0.83
C GLU A 355 3.78 37.84 1.94
N ASP A 356 2.93 37.62 2.95
CA ASP A 356 3.22 36.70 4.06
C ASP A 356 3.34 35.25 3.54
N TYR A 357 2.61 34.88 2.48
CA TYR A 357 2.72 33.55 1.88
C TYR A 357 4.07 33.29 1.19
N ASN A 358 4.90 34.31 0.97
CA ASN A 358 6.27 34.11 0.48
C ASN A 358 7.15 33.41 1.52
N GLU A 359 6.80 33.49 2.82
CA GLU A 359 7.47 32.78 3.91
C GLU A 359 6.93 31.35 4.09
N MET A 360 5.84 30.98 3.41
CA MET A 360 5.24 29.65 3.54
C MET A 360 6.13 28.59 2.86
N PRO A 361 6.62 27.58 3.60
CA PRO A 361 7.47 26.56 3.01
C PRO A 361 6.77 25.80 1.88
N GLU A 362 7.52 25.46 0.82
CA GLU A 362 6.97 24.70 -0.29
C GLU A 362 6.77 23.22 0.12
N LEU A 363 5.52 22.76 0.14
CA LEU A 363 5.20 21.39 0.50
C LEU A 363 5.49 20.43 -0.68
N LYS A 364 6.45 19.51 -0.50
CA LYS A 364 6.78 18.45 -1.48
C LYS A 364 6.63 17.06 -0.88
N MET A 365 6.24 16.10 -1.72
CA MET A 365 6.34 14.67 -1.38
C MET A 365 7.71 14.14 -1.80
N THR A 366 8.32 13.31 -0.97
CA THR A 366 9.57 12.59 -1.27
C THR A 366 9.36 11.52 -2.34
N THR A 367 8.18 10.87 -2.37
CA THR A 367 7.79 9.96 -3.46
C THR A 367 6.57 10.52 -4.17
N PRO A 368 6.67 11.00 -5.43
CA PRO A 368 5.51 11.47 -6.15
C PRO A 368 4.47 10.35 -6.31
N PRO A 369 3.18 10.69 -6.20
CA PRO A 369 2.12 9.71 -6.37
C PRO A 369 2.09 9.27 -7.84
N MET A 370 1.74 8.02 -8.08
CA MET A 370 1.53 7.56 -9.46
C MET A 370 0.37 8.34 -10.09
N SER A 371 0.52 8.76 -11.34
CA SER A 371 -0.57 9.36 -12.11
C SER A 371 -1.74 8.38 -12.25
N ASP A 372 -2.96 8.86 -12.47
CA ASP A 372 -4.11 7.98 -12.63
C ASP A 372 -3.98 7.07 -13.86
N GLN A 373 -3.32 7.57 -14.91
CA GLN A 373 -2.94 6.78 -16.05
C GLN A 373 -1.97 5.65 -15.69
N ALA A 374 -0.94 5.95 -14.88
CA ALA A 374 -0.01 4.93 -14.39
C ALA A 374 -0.73 3.86 -13.56
N LYS A 375 -1.62 4.26 -12.65
CA LYS A 375 -2.45 3.31 -11.86
C LYS A 375 -3.32 2.43 -12.77
N LYS A 376 -3.94 3.01 -13.81
CA LYS A 376 -4.75 2.28 -14.79
C LYS A 376 -3.91 1.26 -15.56
N SER A 377 -2.76 1.68 -16.10
CA SER A 377 -1.84 0.79 -16.82
C SER A 377 -1.31 -0.34 -15.94
N LEU A 378 -0.91 -0.04 -14.70
CA LEU A 378 -0.44 -1.06 -13.75
C LEU A 378 -1.52 -2.09 -13.40
N LYS A 379 -2.78 -1.67 -13.24
CA LYS A 379 -3.90 -2.61 -13.01
C LYS A 379 -4.12 -3.54 -14.19
N ILE A 380 -4.03 -3.01 -15.41
CA ILE A 380 -4.21 -3.81 -16.64
C ILE A 380 -3.03 -4.78 -16.80
N VAL A 381 -1.80 -4.30 -16.65
CA VAL A 381 -0.59 -5.13 -16.69
C VAL A 381 -0.62 -6.23 -15.63
N PHE A 382 -1.02 -5.90 -14.40
CA PHE A 382 -1.20 -6.87 -13.33
C PHE A 382 -2.17 -7.97 -13.74
N LEU A 383 -3.37 -7.59 -14.21
CA LEU A 383 -4.38 -8.55 -14.63
C LEU A 383 -3.89 -9.41 -15.80
N THR A 384 -3.20 -8.79 -16.76
CA THR A 384 -2.64 -9.49 -17.92
C THR A 384 -1.62 -10.53 -17.53
N LEU A 385 -0.68 -10.18 -16.65
CA LEU A 385 0.33 -11.11 -16.16
C LEU A 385 -0.29 -12.19 -15.27
N PHE A 386 -1.24 -11.82 -14.41
CA PHE A 386 -1.93 -12.77 -13.54
C PHE A 386 -2.64 -13.85 -14.36
N LEU A 387 -3.46 -13.46 -15.35
CA LEU A 387 -4.21 -14.41 -16.19
C LEU A 387 -3.28 -15.30 -17.03
N ASP A 388 -2.21 -14.71 -17.57
CA ASP A 388 -1.20 -15.47 -18.30
C ASP A 388 -0.53 -16.51 -17.41
N LEU A 389 -0.14 -16.14 -16.18
CA LEU A 389 0.55 -17.03 -15.26
C LEU A 389 -0.37 -18.13 -14.71
N VAL A 390 -1.67 -17.85 -14.55
CA VAL A 390 -2.69 -18.89 -14.28
C VAL A 390 -2.72 -19.88 -15.45
N GLY A 391 -2.85 -19.40 -16.69
CA GLY A 391 -2.90 -20.28 -17.87
C GLY A 391 -1.59 -21.05 -18.11
N PHE A 392 -0.44 -20.46 -17.78
CA PHE A 392 0.88 -21.09 -17.88
C PHE A 392 1.06 -22.21 -16.86
N SER A 393 0.71 -21.96 -15.60
CA SER A 393 0.93 -22.89 -14.49
C SER A 393 -0.17 -23.95 -14.33
N ILE A 394 -1.30 -23.82 -15.05
CA ILE A 394 -2.41 -24.79 -15.02
C ILE A 394 -2.00 -26.22 -15.39
N ILE A 395 -0.95 -26.37 -16.20
CA ILE A 395 -0.47 -27.67 -16.68
C ILE A 395 0.41 -28.41 -15.66
N PHE A 396 0.99 -27.70 -14.68
CA PHE A 396 2.00 -28.26 -13.77
C PHE A 396 1.55 -29.50 -12.99
N PRO A 397 0.37 -29.53 -12.35
CA PRO A 397 -0.08 -30.73 -11.63
C PRO A 397 -0.42 -31.88 -12.58
N LEU A 398 -0.56 -31.60 -13.88
CA LEU A 398 -0.97 -32.57 -14.89
C LEU A 398 0.22 -33.29 -15.52
N PHE A 399 1.46 -32.82 -15.33
CA PHE A 399 2.64 -33.43 -15.95
C PHE A 399 2.76 -34.95 -15.74
N PRO A 400 2.54 -35.50 -14.52
CA PRO A 400 2.62 -36.94 -14.33
C PRO A 400 1.54 -37.71 -15.11
N SER A 401 0.34 -37.17 -15.16
CA SER A 401 -0.79 -37.79 -15.87
C SER A 401 -0.65 -37.67 -17.39
N LEU A 402 -0.16 -36.52 -17.88
CA LEU A 402 0.19 -36.30 -19.29
C LEU A 402 1.26 -37.31 -19.74
N ALA A 403 2.34 -37.47 -18.97
CA ALA A 403 3.40 -38.43 -19.25
C ALA A 403 2.85 -39.85 -19.43
N LYS A 404 2.05 -40.32 -18.46
CA LYS A 404 1.42 -41.65 -18.51
C LYS A 404 0.51 -41.79 -19.72
N HIS A 405 -0.30 -40.78 -20.02
CA HIS A 405 -1.21 -40.81 -21.16
C HIS A 405 -0.47 -40.94 -22.49
N TYR A 406 0.54 -40.10 -22.75
CA TYR A 406 1.27 -40.16 -24.03
C TYR A 406 2.17 -41.39 -24.15
N LEU A 407 2.69 -41.93 -23.04
CA LEU A 407 3.39 -43.22 -23.09
C LEU A 407 2.46 -44.37 -23.52
N LEU A 408 1.16 -44.28 -23.21
CA LEU A 408 0.15 -45.26 -23.61
C LEU A 408 -0.36 -45.04 -25.03
N VAL A 409 -0.61 -43.80 -25.43
CA VAL A 409 -1.29 -43.46 -26.70
C VAL A 409 -0.33 -43.13 -27.84
N ASP A 410 0.87 -42.66 -27.53
CA ASP A 410 1.86 -42.17 -28.51
C ASP A 410 3.30 -42.56 -28.09
N GLY A 411 3.47 -43.76 -27.54
CA GLY A 411 4.74 -44.23 -26.95
C GLY A 411 5.91 -44.30 -27.93
N ASP A 412 5.62 -44.45 -29.23
CA ASP A 412 6.64 -44.49 -30.29
C ASP A 412 7.09 -43.11 -30.79
N ASN A 413 6.51 -42.02 -30.27
CA ASN A 413 6.82 -40.66 -30.69
C ASN A 413 8.30 -40.30 -30.51
N TYR A 414 8.88 -39.69 -31.54
CA TYR A 414 10.29 -39.27 -31.57
C TYR A 414 10.66 -38.34 -30.40
N PHE A 415 9.85 -37.31 -30.14
CA PHE A 415 10.14 -36.34 -29.07
C PHE A 415 9.98 -36.96 -27.69
N LEU A 416 9.00 -37.85 -27.52
CA LEU A 416 8.75 -38.54 -26.26
C LEU A 416 9.93 -39.45 -25.91
N LYS A 417 10.38 -40.26 -26.88
CA LYS A 417 11.59 -41.10 -26.75
C LYS A 417 12.85 -40.28 -26.48
N ALA A 418 13.03 -39.14 -27.15
CA ALA A 418 14.17 -38.26 -26.93
C ALA A 418 14.22 -37.70 -25.50
N ILE A 419 13.08 -37.24 -24.97
CA ILE A 419 12.98 -36.71 -23.60
C ILE A 419 13.21 -37.82 -22.58
N PHE A 420 12.46 -38.93 -22.69
CA PHE A 420 12.60 -40.04 -21.74
C PHE A 420 13.98 -40.70 -21.82
N GLY A 421 14.55 -40.88 -23.02
CA GLY A 421 15.91 -41.40 -23.19
C GLY A 421 16.95 -40.51 -22.52
N SER A 422 16.85 -39.18 -22.70
CA SER A 422 17.76 -38.22 -22.04
C SER A 422 17.62 -38.27 -20.52
N ILE A 423 16.39 -38.38 -20.01
CA ILE A 423 16.12 -38.53 -18.57
C ILE A 423 16.72 -39.83 -18.05
N THR A 424 16.48 -40.95 -18.74
CA THR A 424 16.99 -42.26 -18.34
C THR A 424 18.52 -42.25 -18.28
N THR A 425 19.20 -41.72 -19.30
CA THR A 425 20.67 -41.56 -19.27
C THR A 425 21.11 -40.72 -18.06
N LEU A 426 20.44 -39.60 -17.78
CA LEU A 426 20.75 -38.74 -16.63
C LEU A 426 20.57 -39.47 -15.29
N THR A 427 19.50 -40.26 -15.15
CA THR A 427 19.18 -41.02 -13.94
C THR A 427 20.01 -42.29 -13.77
N GLU A 428 20.45 -42.93 -14.85
CA GLU A 428 21.32 -44.10 -14.82
C GLU A 428 22.72 -43.73 -14.33
N THR A 429 23.22 -42.54 -14.67
CA THR A 429 24.42 -41.96 -14.03
C THR A 429 24.25 -41.67 -12.54
N GLY A 430 23.02 -41.70 -12.00
CA GLY A 430 22.67 -41.41 -10.60
C GLY A 430 22.00 -42.56 -9.84
N GLY A 431 21.74 -43.72 -10.46
CA GLY A 431 21.28 -44.96 -9.81
C GLY A 431 19.83 -45.04 -9.29
N VAL A 432 18.79 -44.58 -10.01
CA VAL A 432 17.39 -44.52 -9.46
C VAL A 432 16.26 -45.04 -10.37
N SER A 433 15.11 -45.37 -9.76
CA SER A 433 13.91 -46.09 -10.28
C SER A 433 12.88 -45.26 -11.10
N ASN A 434 11.94 -45.98 -11.74
CA ASN A 434 10.95 -45.50 -12.73
C ASN A 434 9.99 -44.37 -12.29
N PHE A 435 9.73 -44.15 -10.99
CA PHE A 435 8.83 -43.07 -10.53
C PHE A 435 9.44 -41.67 -10.76
N ASN A 436 10.77 -41.56 -10.70
CA ASN A 436 11.48 -40.30 -10.87
C ASN A 436 11.47 -39.80 -12.31
N SER A 437 11.43 -40.70 -13.29
CA SER A 437 11.42 -40.35 -14.71
C SER A 437 10.18 -39.56 -15.13
N ILE A 438 9.04 -39.79 -14.47
CA ILE A 438 7.77 -39.09 -14.73
C ILE A 438 7.80 -37.64 -14.21
N VAL A 439 8.43 -37.39 -13.05
CA VAL A 439 8.55 -36.02 -12.50
C VAL A 439 9.62 -35.24 -13.28
N LEU A 440 10.73 -35.90 -13.64
CA LEU A 440 11.76 -35.33 -14.52
C LEU A 440 11.24 -34.97 -15.91
N PHE A 441 10.25 -35.70 -16.42
CA PHE A 441 9.54 -35.35 -17.67
C PHE A 441 8.82 -34.00 -17.56
N GLY A 442 8.13 -33.73 -16.44
CA GLY A 442 7.54 -32.41 -16.17
C GLY A 442 8.59 -31.30 -16.12
N GLY A 443 9.74 -31.58 -15.51
CA GLY A 443 10.90 -30.68 -15.52
C GLY A 443 11.43 -30.40 -16.93
N ALA A 444 11.56 -31.42 -17.76
CA ALA A 444 12.02 -31.28 -19.15
C ALA A 444 11.05 -30.44 -20.00
N LEU A 445 9.73 -30.63 -19.87
CA LEU A 445 8.73 -29.79 -20.53
C LEU A 445 8.81 -28.32 -20.07
N GLY A 446 9.02 -28.08 -18.77
CA GLY A 446 9.25 -26.74 -18.23
C GLY A 446 10.56 -26.09 -18.73
N ALA A 447 11.62 -26.91 -18.89
CA ALA A 447 12.91 -26.47 -19.41
C ALA A 447 12.83 -26.07 -20.89
N ILE A 448 12.08 -26.80 -21.73
CA ILE A 448 11.85 -26.43 -23.14
C ILE A 448 11.22 -25.04 -23.24
N TYR A 449 10.17 -24.80 -22.44
CA TYR A 449 9.51 -23.50 -22.42
C TYR A 449 10.48 -22.38 -21.99
N SER A 450 11.26 -22.61 -20.93
CA SER A 450 12.26 -21.65 -20.43
C SER A 450 13.39 -21.40 -21.44
N LEU A 451 13.82 -22.43 -22.16
CA LEU A 451 14.83 -22.31 -23.22
C LEU A 451 14.34 -21.45 -24.38
N LEU A 452 13.08 -21.60 -24.79
CA LEU A 452 12.50 -20.76 -25.83
C LEU A 452 12.33 -19.31 -25.36
N GLN A 453 11.95 -19.10 -24.10
CA GLN A 453 11.92 -17.75 -23.52
C GLN A 453 13.31 -17.11 -23.45
N PHE A 454 14.37 -17.89 -23.20
CA PHE A 454 15.74 -17.38 -23.23
C PHE A 454 16.06 -16.71 -24.58
N PHE A 455 15.69 -17.31 -25.70
CA PHE A 455 15.90 -16.72 -27.03
C PHE A 455 14.88 -15.62 -27.37
N ALA A 456 13.61 -15.79 -26.98
CA ALA A 456 12.54 -14.89 -27.40
C ALA A 456 12.46 -13.58 -26.58
N ALA A 457 12.77 -13.60 -25.29
CA ALA A 457 12.60 -12.43 -24.41
C ALA A 457 13.38 -11.18 -24.85
N PRO A 458 14.67 -11.27 -25.26
CA PRO A 458 15.40 -10.10 -25.76
C PRO A 458 14.81 -9.55 -27.06
N LEU A 459 14.31 -10.44 -27.92
CA LEU A 459 13.70 -10.07 -29.21
C LEU A 459 12.41 -9.28 -28.99
N TRP A 460 11.52 -9.77 -28.13
CA TRP A 460 10.27 -9.08 -27.79
C TRP A 460 10.52 -7.76 -27.07
N GLY A 461 11.47 -7.73 -26.13
CA GLY A 461 11.90 -6.53 -25.45
C GLY A 461 12.35 -5.44 -26.43
N ALA A 462 13.33 -5.77 -27.29
CA ALA A 462 13.85 -4.84 -28.31
C ALA A 462 12.79 -4.44 -29.34
N LEU A 463 11.94 -5.37 -29.78
CA LEU A 463 10.84 -5.07 -30.70
C LEU A 463 9.86 -4.06 -30.08
N SER A 464 9.56 -4.21 -28.78
CA SER A 464 8.63 -3.31 -28.08
C SER A 464 9.17 -1.88 -27.92
N ASP A 465 10.49 -1.69 -27.81
CA ASP A 465 11.11 -0.35 -27.82
C ASP A 465 10.96 0.35 -29.19
N ARG A 466 10.78 -0.42 -30.27
CA ARG A 466 10.66 0.09 -31.64
C ARG A 466 9.23 0.36 -32.08
N ILE A 467 8.31 -0.58 -31.84
CA ILE A 467 6.93 -0.50 -32.34
C ILE A 467 5.90 -0.06 -31.27
N GLY A 468 6.33 0.03 -30.01
CA GLY A 468 5.46 0.28 -28.86
C GLY A 468 5.16 -0.99 -28.06
N ARG A 469 4.69 -0.82 -26.81
CA ARG A 469 4.39 -1.93 -25.91
C ARG A 469 3.07 -2.61 -26.26
N ARG A 470 2.06 -1.83 -26.65
CA ARG A 470 0.70 -2.34 -26.90
C ARG A 470 0.66 -3.38 -28.02
N PRO A 471 1.25 -3.16 -29.21
CA PRO A 471 1.24 -4.16 -30.29
C PRO A 471 1.92 -5.46 -29.87
N VAL A 472 3.06 -5.38 -29.17
CA VAL A 472 3.80 -6.55 -28.72
C VAL A 472 3.00 -7.36 -27.69
N LEU A 473 2.36 -6.70 -26.72
CA LEU A 473 1.48 -7.38 -25.75
C LEU A 473 0.31 -8.09 -26.43
N LEU A 474 -0.33 -7.46 -27.42
CA LEU A 474 -1.45 -8.08 -28.15
C LEU A 474 -1.01 -9.32 -28.93
N VAL A 475 0.11 -9.23 -29.67
CA VAL A 475 0.63 -10.35 -30.48
C VAL A 475 1.06 -11.51 -29.59
N SER A 476 1.78 -11.23 -28.52
CA SER A 476 2.26 -12.27 -27.59
C SER A 476 1.10 -12.98 -26.88
N VAL A 477 0.11 -12.24 -26.35
CA VAL A 477 -1.07 -12.85 -25.71
C VAL A 477 -1.93 -13.62 -26.70
N PHE A 478 -2.08 -13.14 -27.94
CA PHE A 478 -2.76 -13.90 -28.99
C PHE A 478 -2.02 -15.20 -29.34
N GLY A 479 -0.69 -15.16 -29.42
CA GLY A 479 0.14 -16.36 -29.61
C GLY A 479 -0.01 -17.37 -28.47
N LEU A 480 -0.13 -16.90 -27.22
CA LEU A 480 -0.41 -17.76 -26.07
C LEU A 480 -1.82 -18.38 -26.16
N PHE A 481 -2.83 -17.61 -26.57
CA PHE A 481 -4.17 -18.15 -26.86
C PHE A 481 -4.10 -19.29 -27.89
N LEU A 482 -3.39 -19.09 -29.01
CA LEU A 482 -3.21 -20.12 -30.03
C LEU A 482 -2.50 -21.36 -29.49
N SER A 483 -1.51 -21.18 -28.60
CA SER A 483 -0.83 -22.28 -27.92
C SER A 483 -1.79 -23.14 -27.09
N TYR A 484 -2.76 -22.52 -26.40
CA TYR A 484 -3.77 -23.25 -25.63
C TYR A 484 -4.79 -23.94 -26.51
N VAL A 485 -5.17 -23.33 -27.64
CA VAL A 485 -6.02 -23.98 -28.65
C VAL A 485 -5.33 -25.23 -29.21
N LEU A 486 -4.04 -25.16 -29.51
CA LEU A 486 -3.28 -26.32 -29.96
C LEU A 486 -3.18 -27.40 -28.87
N TRP A 487 -3.00 -27.01 -27.61
CA TRP A 487 -3.03 -27.96 -26.50
C TRP A 487 -4.41 -28.62 -26.32
N PHE A 488 -5.50 -27.89 -26.56
CA PHE A 488 -6.84 -28.46 -26.52
C PHE A 488 -7.01 -29.62 -27.50
N PHE A 489 -6.41 -29.52 -28.70
CA PHE A 489 -6.43 -30.55 -29.74
C PHE A 489 -5.17 -31.41 -29.79
N SER A 490 -4.41 -31.51 -28.69
CA SER A 490 -3.18 -32.31 -28.66
C SER A 490 -3.46 -33.80 -28.46
N GLY A 491 -3.97 -34.47 -29.50
CA GLY A 491 -4.14 -35.93 -29.49
C GLY A 491 -2.80 -36.68 -29.54
N SER A 492 -1.76 -36.06 -30.11
CA SER A 492 -0.40 -36.60 -30.17
C SER A 492 0.58 -35.74 -29.38
N PHE A 493 1.68 -36.37 -28.94
CA PHE A 493 2.71 -35.67 -28.16
C PHE A 493 3.39 -34.58 -28.97
N THR A 494 3.51 -34.75 -30.29
CA THR A 494 4.06 -33.73 -31.20
C THR A 494 3.23 -32.44 -31.18
N VAL A 495 1.90 -32.54 -31.15
CA VAL A 495 1.03 -31.35 -31.09
C VAL A 495 1.17 -30.66 -29.73
N LEU A 496 1.34 -31.41 -28.64
CA LEU A 496 1.63 -30.84 -27.33
C LEU A 496 2.97 -30.09 -27.33
N ILE A 497 4.02 -30.66 -27.92
CA ILE A 497 5.32 -30.00 -28.06
C ILE A 497 5.20 -28.73 -28.91
N LEU A 498 4.45 -28.76 -30.02
CA LEU A 498 4.21 -27.58 -30.85
C LEU A 498 3.47 -26.48 -30.07
N ALA A 499 2.47 -26.86 -29.27
CA ALA A 499 1.78 -25.95 -28.36
C ALA A 499 2.76 -25.31 -27.36
N ARG A 500 3.63 -26.12 -26.72
CA ARG A 500 4.66 -25.60 -25.80
C ARG A 500 5.68 -24.71 -26.52
N PHE A 501 6.01 -25.03 -27.77
CA PHE A 501 6.94 -24.26 -28.58
C PHE A 501 6.41 -22.86 -28.87
N ILE A 502 5.17 -22.78 -29.37
CA ILE A 502 4.49 -21.50 -29.63
C ILE A 502 4.34 -20.72 -28.34
N GLY A 503 3.89 -21.36 -27.25
CA GLY A 503 3.77 -20.70 -25.95
C GLY A 503 5.10 -20.14 -25.44
N GLY A 504 6.20 -20.89 -25.59
CA GLY A 504 7.53 -20.49 -25.15
C GLY A 504 8.07 -19.27 -25.91
N ILE A 505 7.94 -19.27 -27.25
CA ILE A 505 8.33 -18.12 -28.07
C ILE A 505 7.43 -16.92 -27.78
N MET A 506 6.15 -17.13 -27.57
CA MET A 506 5.18 -16.05 -27.34
C MET A 506 5.18 -15.53 -25.89
N GLY A 507 5.95 -16.13 -24.98
CA GLY A 507 6.13 -15.70 -23.59
C GLY A 507 6.89 -14.37 -23.38
N GLY A 508 7.14 -13.61 -24.46
CA GLY A 508 7.75 -12.28 -24.40
C GLY A 508 6.87 -11.19 -23.78
N ASN A 509 5.58 -11.46 -23.59
CA ASN A 509 4.63 -10.58 -22.89
C ASN A 509 5.14 -10.18 -21.49
N ILE A 510 5.81 -11.07 -20.75
CA ILE A 510 6.36 -10.79 -19.42
C ILE A 510 7.42 -9.68 -19.47
N SER A 511 8.34 -9.76 -20.45
CA SER A 511 9.38 -8.74 -20.64
C SER A 511 8.79 -7.39 -21.01
N THR A 512 7.83 -7.39 -21.94
CA THR A 512 7.15 -6.17 -22.41
C THR A 512 6.31 -5.54 -21.32
N ALA A 513 5.56 -6.35 -20.55
CA ALA A 513 4.77 -5.89 -19.42
C ALA A 513 5.64 -5.29 -18.31
N THR A 514 6.81 -5.89 -18.06
CA THR A 514 7.80 -5.32 -17.12
C THR A 514 8.33 -3.98 -17.63
N ALA A 515 8.54 -3.82 -18.94
CA ALA A 515 8.88 -2.55 -19.55
C ALA A 515 7.74 -1.51 -19.48
N VAL A 516 6.47 -1.92 -19.59
CA VAL A 516 5.33 -1.01 -19.35
C VAL A 516 5.36 -0.46 -17.93
N VAL A 517 5.63 -1.31 -16.93
CA VAL A 517 5.78 -0.86 -15.54
C VAL A 517 6.88 0.19 -15.44
N ALA A 518 8.00 -0.03 -16.13
CA ALA A 518 9.09 0.93 -16.21
C ALA A 518 8.68 2.26 -16.90
N ASP A 519 7.88 2.21 -17.96
CA ASP A 519 7.45 3.41 -18.68
C ASP A 519 6.50 4.30 -17.84
N VAL A 520 5.64 3.69 -17.01
CA VAL A 520 4.57 4.42 -16.27
C VAL A 520 4.93 4.79 -14.84
N THR A 521 6.05 4.31 -14.32
CA THR A 521 6.53 4.60 -12.95
C THR A 521 7.69 5.59 -12.98
N THR A 522 7.88 6.36 -11.91
CA THR A 522 9.09 7.17 -11.71
C THR A 522 10.20 6.28 -11.13
N LYS A 523 11.42 6.83 -10.92
CA LYS A 523 12.50 6.09 -10.26
C LYS A 523 12.12 5.75 -8.81
N GLU A 524 11.43 6.67 -8.13
CA GLU A 524 11.08 6.58 -6.70
C GLU A 524 9.96 5.57 -6.42
N ASN A 525 9.06 5.35 -7.39
CA ASN A 525 7.97 4.37 -7.28
C ASN A 525 8.17 3.13 -8.18
N ARG A 526 9.32 2.99 -8.85
CA ARG A 526 9.68 1.86 -9.74
C ARG A 526 9.54 0.52 -9.03
N SER A 527 10.12 0.40 -7.84
CA SER A 527 10.07 -0.81 -7.02
C SER A 527 8.65 -1.18 -6.58
N LYS A 528 7.79 -0.18 -6.34
CA LYS A 528 6.35 -0.39 -6.04
C LYS A 528 5.61 -0.98 -7.25
N GLY A 529 5.91 -0.48 -8.45
CA GLY A 529 5.40 -1.04 -9.70
C GLY A 529 5.86 -2.47 -9.93
N MET A 530 7.16 -2.74 -9.78
CA MET A 530 7.74 -4.08 -9.98
C MET A 530 7.24 -5.10 -8.94
N ALA A 531 6.96 -4.67 -7.71
CA ALA A 531 6.35 -5.52 -6.70
C ALA A 531 4.95 -6.00 -7.13
N THR A 532 4.20 -5.19 -7.88
CA THR A 532 2.88 -5.57 -8.40
C THR A 532 2.98 -6.73 -9.39
N ILE A 533 4.03 -6.77 -10.22
CA ILE A 533 4.32 -7.92 -11.08
C ILE A 533 4.57 -9.18 -10.24
N GLY A 534 5.40 -9.08 -9.21
CA GLY A 534 5.69 -10.22 -8.34
C GLY A 534 4.43 -10.81 -7.69
N ILE A 535 3.49 -9.96 -7.26
CA ILE A 535 2.21 -10.41 -6.70
C ILE A 535 1.38 -11.17 -7.75
N ALA A 536 1.37 -10.71 -9.01
CA ALA A 536 0.69 -11.41 -10.10
C ALA A 536 1.29 -12.82 -10.31
N PHE A 537 2.61 -12.96 -10.22
CA PHE A 537 3.28 -14.26 -10.25
C PHE A 537 2.86 -15.15 -9.09
N ALA A 538 2.94 -14.66 -7.85
CA ALA A 538 2.56 -15.46 -6.69
C ALA A 538 1.12 -15.98 -6.80
N LEU A 539 0.16 -15.10 -7.13
CA LEU A 539 -1.24 -15.49 -7.28
C LEU A 539 -1.46 -16.43 -8.47
N GLY A 540 -0.78 -16.19 -9.60
CA GLY A 540 -0.88 -17.04 -10.78
C GLY A 540 -0.44 -18.48 -10.51
N PHE A 541 0.70 -18.64 -9.82
CA PHE A 541 1.23 -19.95 -9.43
C PHE A 541 0.45 -20.63 -8.30
N ILE A 542 -0.35 -19.90 -7.52
CA ILE A 542 -1.30 -20.49 -6.56
C ILE A 542 -2.56 -20.98 -7.29
N ILE A 543 -3.16 -20.11 -8.10
CA ILE A 543 -4.49 -20.35 -8.68
C ILE A 543 -4.42 -21.29 -9.89
N GLY A 544 -3.37 -21.21 -10.71
CA GLY A 544 -3.20 -22.05 -11.90
C GLY A 544 -3.21 -23.54 -11.61
N PRO A 545 -2.29 -24.08 -10.78
CA PRO A 545 -2.28 -25.50 -10.44
C PRO A 545 -3.61 -25.97 -9.81
N ALA A 546 -4.22 -25.17 -8.94
CA ALA A 546 -5.52 -25.50 -8.36
C ALA A 546 -6.61 -25.65 -9.45
N LEU A 547 -6.71 -24.70 -10.37
CA LEU A 547 -7.63 -24.77 -11.50
C LEU A 547 -7.32 -25.95 -12.43
N GLY A 548 -6.04 -26.26 -12.65
CA GLY A 548 -5.60 -27.38 -13.48
C GLY A 548 -6.02 -28.73 -12.91
N GLY A 549 -5.76 -28.94 -11.62
CA GLY A 549 -6.19 -30.14 -10.92
C GLY A 549 -7.70 -30.33 -10.97
N ILE A 550 -8.47 -29.30 -10.61
CA ILE A 550 -9.95 -29.36 -10.60
C ILE A 550 -10.51 -29.60 -12.01
N SER A 551 -10.05 -28.83 -13.00
CA SER A 551 -10.57 -28.93 -14.36
C SER A 551 -10.20 -30.24 -15.06
N SER A 552 -9.07 -30.86 -14.70
CA SER A 552 -8.68 -32.18 -15.22
C SER A 552 -9.57 -33.33 -14.73
N MET A 553 -10.39 -33.11 -13.71
CA MET A 553 -11.41 -34.09 -13.30
C MET A 553 -12.55 -34.22 -14.32
N LEU A 554 -12.73 -33.21 -15.17
CA LEU A 554 -13.71 -33.21 -16.25
C LEU A 554 -13.07 -33.70 -17.55
N ASP A 555 -13.14 -35.02 -17.76
CA ASP A 555 -12.62 -35.68 -18.95
C ASP A 555 -13.63 -35.62 -20.10
N LEU A 556 -13.38 -34.73 -21.07
CA LEU A 556 -14.23 -34.56 -22.25
C LEU A 556 -14.29 -35.81 -23.14
N THR A 557 -13.27 -36.67 -23.11
CA THR A 557 -13.25 -37.89 -23.94
C THR A 557 -14.23 -38.94 -23.44
N LYS A 558 -14.60 -38.90 -22.15
CA LYS A 558 -15.63 -39.77 -21.56
C LYS A 558 -17.05 -39.26 -21.83
N VAL A 559 -17.22 -37.94 -21.88
CA VAL A 559 -18.54 -37.31 -22.10
C VAL A 559 -18.87 -37.26 -23.60
N TYR A 560 -17.88 -36.97 -24.44
CA TYR A 560 -18.02 -36.85 -25.90
C TYR A 560 -16.90 -37.65 -26.62
N PRO A 561 -17.03 -38.98 -26.73
CA PRO A 561 -15.99 -39.84 -27.32
C PRO A 561 -15.64 -39.48 -28.77
N GLU A 562 -16.61 -38.99 -29.53
CA GLU A 562 -16.47 -38.53 -30.93
C GLU A 562 -15.34 -37.49 -31.09
N LEU A 563 -15.08 -36.68 -30.05
CA LEU A 563 -14.10 -35.59 -30.11
C LEU A 563 -12.65 -36.08 -30.11
N VAL A 564 -12.39 -37.34 -29.73
CA VAL A 564 -11.04 -37.93 -29.79
C VAL A 564 -10.53 -37.93 -31.23
N ALA A 565 -11.41 -38.10 -32.23
CA ALA A 565 -11.04 -38.09 -33.64
C ALA A 565 -10.43 -36.76 -34.12
N ILE A 566 -10.76 -35.64 -33.45
CA ILE A 566 -10.21 -34.31 -33.75
C ILE A 566 -9.07 -33.92 -32.80
N GLY A 567 -8.56 -34.85 -32.00
CA GLY A 567 -7.41 -34.63 -31.10
C GLY A 567 -7.77 -34.13 -29.69
N VAL A 568 -9.04 -34.18 -29.28
CA VAL A 568 -9.40 -33.94 -27.88
C VAL A 568 -8.84 -35.07 -27.01
N ASN A 569 -8.24 -34.68 -25.89
CA ASN A 569 -7.58 -35.56 -24.95
C ASN A 569 -8.13 -35.34 -23.52
N PRO A 570 -7.81 -36.21 -22.55
CA PRO A 570 -8.31 -36.09 -21.18
C PRO A 570 -7.96 -34.78 -20.47
N PHE A 571 -6.99 -34.02 -20.99
CA PHE A 571 -6.52 -32.75 -20.43
C PHE A 571 -6.97 -31.53 -21.25
N SER A 572 -7.87 -31.70 -22.21
CA SER A 572 -8.40 -30.60 -23.03
C SER A 572 -9.21 -29.58 -22.22
N MET A 573 -9.86 -29.97 -21.13
CA MET A 573 -10.62 -29.02 -20.30
C MET A 573 -9.73 -27.96 -19.60
N PRO A 574 -8.62 -28.34 -18.95
CA PRO A 574 -7.60 -27.37 -18.52
C PRO A 574 -7.12 -26.44 -19.64
N ALA A 575 -6.88 -26.98 -20.84
CA ALA A 575 -6.45 -26.18 -22.00
C ALA A 575 -7.52 -25.18 -22.44
N LEU A 576 -8.80 -25.57 -22.42
CA LEU A 576 -9.93 -24.69 -22.73
C LEU A 576 -10.01 -23.52 -21.76
N ILE A 577 -9.91 -23.79 -20.46
CA ILE A 577 -9.93 -22.73 -19.44
C ILE A 577 -8.78 -21.76 -19.65
N ALA A 578 -7.55 -22.25 -19.87
CA ALA A 578 -6.41 -21.39 -20.17
C ALA A 578 -6.63 -20.55 -21.44
N GLY A 579 -7.19 -21.16 -22.49
CA GLY A 579 -7.57 -20.48 -23.73
C GLY A 579 -8.59 -19.37 -23.51
N LEU A 580 -9.67 -19.62 -22.76
CA LEU A 580 -10.69 -18.62 -22.44
C LEU A 580 -10.14 -17.46 -21.59
N LEU A 581 -9.28 -17.76 -20.61
CA LEU A 581 -8.59 -16.73 -19.82
C LEU A 581 -7.67 -15.87 -20.70
N SER A 582 -6.93 -16.48 -21.61
CA SER A 582 -6.07 -15.77 -22.56
C SER A 582 -6.87 -14.93 -23.56
N LEU A 583 -8.02 -15.42 -24.05
CA LEU A 583 -8.92 -14.68 -24.93
C LEU A 583 -9.53 -13.46 -24.21
N PHE A 584 -9.96 -13.64 -22.96
CA PHE A 584 -10.41 -12.53 -22.12
C PHE A 584 -9.30 -11.50 -21.89
N ASN A 585 -8.07 -11.97 -21.64
CA ASN A 585 -6.89 -11.12 -21.47
C ASN A 585 -6.63 -10.28 -22.74
N LEU A 586 -6.66 -10.91 -23.91
CA LEU A 586 -6.49 -10.26 -25.20
C LEU A 586 -7.55 -9.17 -25.43
N PHE A 587 -8.82 -9.48 -25.15
CA PHE A 587 -9.92 -8.52 -25.26
C PHE A 587 -9.76 -7.33 -24.30
N ASN A 588 -9.37 -7.61 -23.05
CA ASN A 588 -9.15 -6.57 -22.04
C ASN A 588 -7.98 -5.64 -22.44
N LEU A 589 -6.86 -6.19 -22.93
CA LEU A 589 -5.75 -5.41 -23.47
C LEU A 589 -6.19 -4.57 -24.67
N TYR A 590 -6.90 -5.17 -25.63
CA TYR A 590 -7.33 -4.46 -26.84
C TYR A 590 -8.19 -3.24 -26.52
N LYS A 591 -9.16 -3.38 -25.60
CA LYS A 591 -10.11 -2.32 -25.24
C LYS A 591 -9.58 -1.28 -24.27
N LYS A 592 -8.80 -1.70 -23.26
CA LYS A 592 -8.48 -0.83 -22.10
C LYS A 592 -7.02 -0.39 -22.03
N PHE A 593 -6.10 -1.13 -22.64
CA PHE A 593 -4.68 -0.81 -22.56
C PHE A 593 -4.31 0.28 -23.55
N GLU A 594 -3.79 1.38 -23.03
CA GLU A 594 -3.25 2.50 -23.79
C GLU A 594 -1.74 2.34 -23.93
N GLU A 595 -1.20 2.86 -25.04
CA GLU A 595 0.23 2.75 -25.32
C GLU A 595 1.05 3.51 -24.27
N SER A 596 2.01 2.83 -23.64
CA SER A 596 2.91 3.43 -22.63
C SER A 596 4.16 4.04 -23.24
N LEU A 597 4.53 3.66 -24.47
CA LEU A 597 5.67 4.22 -25.20
C LEU A 597 5.22 5.07 -26.42
N PRO A 598 5.13 6.40 -26.25
CA PRO A 598 4.78 7.35 -27.32
C PRO A 598 5.71 7.27 -28.53
N LYS A 599 5.23 7.63 -29.72
CA LYS A 599 5.99 7.48 -30.99
C LYS A 599 7.28 8.29 -31.03
N ASP A 600 7.27 9.46 -30.40
CA ASP A 600 8.40 10.38 -30.23
C ASP A 600 9.52 9.85 -29.34
N LYS A 601 9.21 8.92 -28.41
CA LYS A 601 10.17 8.29 -27.50
C LYS A 601 10.66 6.92 -27.98
N ARG A 602 10.18 6.44 -29.12
CA ARG A 602 10.63 5.17 -29.70
C ARG A 602 12.00 5.36 -30.31
N GLN A 603 12.82 4.32 -30.27
CA GLN A 603 14.13 4.38 -30.92
C GLN A 603 13.99 4.68 -32.41
N VAL A 604 14.61 5.78 -32.85
CA VAL A 604 14.54 6.23 -34.25
C VAL A 604 15.62 5.58 -35.13
N HIS A 605 16.78 5.11 -34.63
CA HIS A 605 17.82 4.48 -35.49
C HIS A 605 18.82 3.47 -34.84
N HIS A 606 19.36 2.60 -35.71
CA HIS A 606 20.51 1.66 -35.63
C HIS A 606 20.47 0.49 -34.64
N THR A 607 19.57 -0.47 -34.84
CA THR A 607 19.95 -1.88 -34.57
C THR A 607 20.67 -2.42 -35.79
N GLU A 608 21.89 -2.95 -35.63
CA GLU A 608 22.47 -3.82 -36.65
C GLU A 608 21.44 -4.93 -36.95
N ARG A 609 20.96 -5.01 -38.19
CA ARG A 609 20.17 -6.17 -38.62
C ARG A 609 21.09 -7.38 -38.57
N THR A 610 21.05 -8.11 -37.47
CA THR A 610 21.88 -9.30 -37.26
C THR A 610 20.98 -10.51 -37.11
N ALA A 611 21.16 -11.49 -37.99
CA ALA A 611 20.57 -12.83 -37.82
C ALA A 611 21.20 -13.58 -36.63
N ASN A 612 22.34 -13.10 -36.11
CA ASN A 612 23.01 -13.68 -34.97
C ASN A 612 22.36 -13.20 -33.65
N ILE A 613 21.53 -14.06 -33.06
CA ILE A 613 20.85 -13.88 -31.77
C ILE A 613 21.86 -13.67 -30.63
N PHE A 614 23.06 -14.24 -30.71
CA PHE A 614 24.09 -14.08 -29.67
C PHE A 614 24.63 -12.65 -29.56
N LYS A 615 24.47 -11.80 -30.59
CA LYS A 615 24.81 -10.37 -30.48
C LYS A 615 23.93 -9.64 -29.47
N LEU A 616 22.71 -10.13 -29.18
CA LEU A 616 21.80 -9.55 -28.18
C LEU A 616 22.28 -9.80 -26.74
N PHE A 617 23.29 -10.65 -26.55
CA PHE A 617 23.89 -10.97 -25.25
C PHE A 617 25.24 -10.31 -25.03
N LYS A 618 25.68 -9.44 -25.95
CA LYS A 618 26.87 -8.63 -25.70
C LYS A 618 26.63 -7.78 -24.44
N PRO A 619 27.64 -7.62 -23.57
CA PRO A 619 27.54 -6.72 -22.43
C PRO A 619 27.04 -5.35 -22.90
N LEU A 620 25.99 -4.87 -22.25
CA LEU A 620 25.46 -3.53 -22.52
C LEU A 620 26.49 -2.47 -22.09
N PRO A 621 26.44 -1.25 -22.62
CA PRO A 621 27.34 -0.17 -22.17
C PRO A 621 27.09 0.26 -20.71
N TYR A 622 26.09 -0.31 -20.04
CA TYR A 622 25.70 0.01 -18.67
C TYR A 622 26.22 -1.05 -17.69
N ALA A 623 27.35 -0.75 -17.02
CA ALA A 623 27.99 -1.68 -16.08
C ALA A 623 27.04 -2.13 -14.95
N GLY A 624 26.19 -1.22 -14.44
CA GLY A 624 25.18 -1.54 -13.44
C GLY A 624 24.14 -2.57 -13.92
N VAL A 625 23.74 -2.51 -15.19
CA VAL A 625 22.81 -3.49 -15.78
C VAL A 625 23.47 -4.85 -15.89
N ASN A 626 24.69 -4.92 -16.44
CA ASN A 626 25.40 -6.19 -16.61
C ASN A 626 25.69 -6.88 -15.27
N ALA A 627 26.17 -6.13 -14.27
CA ALA A 627 26.43 -6.67 -12.94
C ALA A 627 25.14 -7.18 -12.28
N THR A 628 24.03 -6.44 -12.40
CA THR A 628 22.73 -6.88 -11.87
C THR A 628 22.24 -8.14 -12.58
N ASN A 629 22.38 -8.20 -13.91
CA ASN A 629 22.01 -9.34 -14.74
C ASN A 629 22.75 -10.62 -14.36
N ILE A 630 24.08 -10.55 -14.17
CA ILE A 630 24.88 -11.71 -13.77
C ILE A 630 24.54 -12.12 -12.33
N GLY A 631 24.44 -11.16 -11.40
CA GLY A 631 24.02 -11.46 -10.03
C GLY A 631 22.64 -12.13 -9.96
N HIS A 632 21.68 -11.66 -10.76
CA HIS A 632 20.36 -12.25 -10.88
C HIS A 632 20.38 -13.65 -11.50
N PHE A 633 21.17 -13.86 -12.56
CA PHE A 633 21.35 -15.17 -13.19
C PHE A 633 21.85 -16.21 -12.19
N LEU A 634 22.93 -15.91 -11.47
CA LEU A 634 23.52 -16.83 -10.48
C LEU A 634 22.55 -17.11 -9.33
N PHE A 635 21.88 -16.06 -8.83
CA PHE A 635 20.83 -16.21 -7.83
C PHE A 635 19.70 -17.12 -8.32
N LEU A 636 19.13 -16.86 -9.50
CA LEU A 636 18.02 -17.66 -10.03
C LEU A 636 18.44 -19.09 -10.39
N MET A 637 19.68 -19.31 -10.80
CA MET A 637 20.18 -20.64 -11.12
C MET A 637 20.17 -21.50 -9.85
N CYS A 638 20.67 -20.95 -8.74
CA CYS A 638 20.56 -21.59 -7.43
C CYS A 638 19.09 -21.76 -7.04
N PHE A 639 18.32 -20.66 -7.00
CA PHE A 639 16.95 -20.66 -6.50
C PHE A 639 16.04 -21.64 -7.25
N SER A 640 16.07 -21.64 -8.58
CA SER A 640 15.24 -22.53 -9.41
C SER A 640 15.64 -23.99 -9.30
N GLY A 641 16.93 -24.30 -9.14
CA GLY A 641 17.38 -25.66 -8.86
C GLY A 641 16.84 -26.18 -7.53
N MET A 642 16.82 -25.32 -6.51
CA MET A 642 16.27 -25.67 -5.20
C MET A 642 14.75 -25.78 -5.20
N GLU A 643 14.07 -24.84 -5.88
CA GLU A 643 12.62 -24.88 -6.09
C GLU A 643 12.18 -26.18 -6.78
N PHE A 644 12.95 -26.66 -7.77
CA PHE A 644 12.65 -27.90 -8.48
C PHE A 644 12.90 -29.15 -7.62
N THR A 645 14.03 -29.21 -6.90
CA THR A 645 14.39 -30.38 -6.07
C THR A 645 13.58 -30.47 -4.76
N LEU A 646 12.88 -29.41 -4.37
CA LEU A 646 12.07 -29.32 -3.15
C LEU A 646 10.99 -30.39 -3.04
N THR A 647 10.25 -30.66 -4.11
CA THR A 647 9.17 -31.65 -4.10
C THR A 647 9.71 -33.08 -3.93
N PHE A 648 10.92 -33.33 -4.44
CA PHE A 648 11.60 -34.62 -4.27
C PHE A 648 12.07 -34.80 -2.83
N LEU A 649 12.70 -33.78 -2.25
CA LEU A 649 13.15 -33.82 -0.85
C LEU A 649 11.96 -34.03 0.10
N ALA A 650 10.87 -33.30 -0.10
CA ALA A 650 9.67 -33.41 0.73
C ALA A 650 9.03 -34.81 0.64
N ALA A 651 8.96 -35.37 -0.57
CA ALA A 651 8.46 -36.73 -0.77
C ALA A 651 9.40 -37.79 -0.14
N GLU A 652 10.71 -37.67 -0.35
CA GLU A 652 11.72 -38.62 0.14
C GLU A 652 11.81 -38.63 1.68
N ARG A 653 11.82 -37.45 2.32
CA ARG A 653 12.10 -37.33 3.76
C ARG A 653 10.86 -37.33 4.63
N LEU A 654 9.76 -36.77 4.14
CA LEU A 654 8.56 -36.54 4.93
C LEU A 654 7.35 -37.34 4.41
N GLY A 655 7.51 -38.10 3.32
CA GLY A 655 6.41 -38.86 2.71
C GLY A 655 5.32 -37.96 2.13
N TYR A 656 5.66 -36.71 1.75
CA TYR A 656 4.67 -35.76 1.27
C TYR A 656 4.00 -36.23 -0.02
N SER A 657 2.68 -36.16 -0.03
CA SER A 657 1.85 -36.42 -1.21
C SER A 657 1.87 -35.23 -2.18
N SER A 658 1.26 -35.40 -3.35
CA SER A 658 1.05 -34.28 -4.28
C SER A 658 0.21 -33.15 -3.66
N MET A 659 -0.70 -33.47 -2.74
CA MET A 659 -1.53 -32.47 -2.04
C MET A 659 -0.71 -31.70 -1.00
N ASP A 660 0.20 -32.36 -0.29
CA ASP A 660 1.09 -31.70 0.67
C ASP A 660 2.04 -30.71 -0.03
N ASN A 661 2.57 -31.11 -1.18
CA ASN A 661 3.33 -30.21 -2.05
C ASN A 661 2.49 -29.00 -2.51
N ALA A 662 1.20 -29.20 -2.82
CA ALA A 662 0.31 -28.08 -3.14
C ALA A 662 0.16 -27.10 -1.96
N TYR A 663 0.03 -27.59 -0.72
CA TYR A 663 -0.01 -26.74 0.47
C TYR A 663 1.30 -25.96 0.69
N MET A 664 2.47 -26.56 0.41
CA MET A 664 3.75 -25.86 0.45
C MET A 664 3.78 -24.68 -0.53
N PHE A 665 3.35 -24.88 -1.78
CA PHE A 665 3.32 -23.79 -2.77
C PHE A 665 2.31 -22.70 -2.43
N ILE A 666 1.14 -23.06 -1.87
CA ILE A 666 0.17 -22.09 -1.36
C ILE A 666 0.80 -21.24 -0.26
N PHE A 667 1.50 -21.86 0.70
CA PHE A 667 2.19 -21.16 1.77
C PHE A 667 3.25 -20.19 1.24
N ILE A 668 4.13 -20.64 0.33
CA ILE A 668 5.15 -19.81 -0.32
C ILE A 668 4.50 -18.62 -1.02
N GLY A 669 3.47 -18.87 -1.84
CA GLY A 669 2.76 -17.83 -2.58
C GLY A 669 2.09 -16.80 -1.66
N PHE A 670 1.50 -17.24 -0.54
CA PHE A 670 0.92 -16.34 0.46
C PHE A 670 1.98 -15.44 1.11
N VAL A 671 3.11 -16.01 1.53
CA VAL A 671 4.22 -15.23 2.11
C VAL A 671 4.76 -14.23 1.09
N ILE A 672 4.98 -14.63 -0.17
CA ILE A 672 5.43 -13.73 -1.23
C ILE A 672 4.45 -12.57 -1.44
N ALA A 673 3.14 -12.87 -1.57
CA ALA A 673 2.12 -11.85 -1.78
C ALA A 673 2.06 -10.85 -0.61
N PHE A 674 2.18 -11.34 0.63
CA PHE A 674 2.18 -10.50 1.83
C PHE A 674 3.43 -9.61 1.91
N VAL A 675 4.62 -10.17 1.67
CA VAL A 675 5.88 -9.43 1.75
C VAL A 675 6.02 -8.43 0.61
N GLN A 676 5.64 -8.79 -0.62
CA GLN A 676 5.69 -7.86 -1.76
C GLN A 676 4.63 -6.76 -1.65
N GLY A 677 3.40 -7.12 -1.28
CA GLY A 677 2.30 -6.16 -1.12
C GLY A 677 2.43 -5.25 0.10
N GLY A 678 3.05 -5.76 1.18
CA GLY A 678 3.23 -5.07 2.45
C GLY A 678 4.59 -4.38 2.58
N VAL A 679 5.68 -5.14 2.55
CA VAL A 679 7.03 -4.65 2.87
C VAL A 679 7.68 -3.99 1.66
N VAL A 680 7.85 -4.71 0.56
CA VAL A 680 8.60 -4.21 -0.61
C VAL A 680 7.91 -2.99 -1.21
N ARG A 681 6.61 -3.08 -1.50
CA ARG A 681 5.82 -1.97 -2.05
C ARG A 681 5.82 -0.71 -1.17
N ARG A 682 6.03 -0.81 0.15
CA ARG A 682 6.00 0.36 1.05
C ARG A 682 7.38 0.89 1.40
N LYS A 683 8.38 0.02 1.55
CA LYS A 683 9.69 0.36 2.12
C LYS A 683 10.86 0.26 1.14
N ALA A 684 10.69 -0.28 -0.07
CA ALA A 684 11.81 -0.45 -1.01
C ALA A 684 12.56 0.85 -1.30
N HIS A 685 11.82 1.93 -1.55
CA HIS A 685 12.39 3.25 -1.82
C HIS A 685 13.19 3.80 -0.62
N SER A 686 12.61 3.79 0.59
CA SER A 686 13.26 4.36 1.78
C SER A 686 14.43 3.52 2.29
N VAL A 687 14.41 2.20 2.07
CA VAL A 687 15.54 1.30 2.42
C VAL A 687 16.61 1.30 1.33
N GLY A 688 16.22 1.60 0.08
CA GLY A 688 17.03 1.46 -1.13
C GLY A 688 16.92 0.06 -1.74
N GLU A 689 16.71 -0.02 -3.06
CA GLU A 689 16.50 -1.26 -3.81
C GLU A 689 17.68 -2.23 -3.66
N LYS A 690 18.92 -1.72 -3.72
CA LYS A 690 20.13 -2.53 -3.53
C LYS A 690 20.16 -3.17 -2.14
N LYS A 691 19.90 -2.40 -1.09
CA LYS A 691 19.94 -2.89 0.30
C LYS A 691 18.82 -3.92 0.54
N MET A 692 17.61 -3.65 0.03
CA MET A 692 16.49 -4.58 0.12
C MET A 692 16.76 -5.88 -0.65
N ALA A 693 17.36 -5.82 -1.84
CA ALA A 693 17.77 -7.00 -2.58
C ALA A 693 18.79 -7.85 -1.80
N LEU A 694 19.79 -7.21 -1.17
CA LEU A 694 20.79 -7.89 -0.34
C LEU A 694 20.16 -8.55 0.89
N MET A 695 19.27 -7.85 1.60
CA MET A 695 18.51 -8.44 2.70
C MET A 695 17.77 -9.69 2.24
N GLY A 696 17.13 -9.62 1.07
CA GLY A 696 16.46 -10.76 0.45
C GLY A 696 17.39 -11.93 0.19
N LEU A 697 18.51 -11.70 -0.52
CA LEU A 697 19.49 -12.76 -0.83
C LEU A 697 20.08 -13.41 0.43
N ILE A 698 20.41 -12.60 1.45
CA ILE A 698 20.93 -13.09 2.73
C ILE A 698 19.88 -13.94 3.46
N SER A 699 18.60 -13.55 3.43
CA SER A 699 17.52 -14.33 4.05
C SER A 699 17.32 -15.71 3.42
N ILE A 700 17.75 -15.95 2.17
CA ILE A 700 17.60 -17.27 1.53
C ILE A 700 18.57 -18.30 2.13
N ILE A 701 19.74 -17.90 2.60
CA ILE A 701 20.77 -18.80 3.16
C ILE A 701 20.21 -19.65 4.31
N PRO A 702 19.66 -19.08 5.41
CA PRO A 702 19.08 -19.89 6.47
C PRO A 702 17.90 -20.72 5.97
N GLY A 703 17.14 -20.23 4.99
CA GLY A 703 16.06 -20.98 4.34
C GLY A 703 16.55 -22.28 3.71
N LEU A 704 17.61 -22.22 2.89
CA LEU A 704 18.19 -23.40 2.26
C LEU A 704 18.79 -24.36 3.29
N VAL A 705 19.52 -23.86 4.29
CA VAL A 705 20.10 -24.71 5.34
C VAL A 705 19.01 -25.46 6.11
N LEU A 706 17.92 -24.78 6.49
CA LEU A 706 16.79 -25.40 7.18
C LEU A 706 16.08 -26.46 6.34
N ILE A 707 15.92 -26.24 5.03
CA ILE A 707 15.33 -27.26 4.13
C ILE A 707 16.27 -28.46 3.98
N GLY A 708 17.58 -28.25 3.87
CA GLY A 708 18.58 -29.33 3.84
C GLY A 708 18.60 -30.16 5.13
N LEU A 709 18.27 -29.56 6.27
CA LEU A 709 18.15 -30.21 7.58
C LEU A 709 16.72 -30.70 7.89
N ALA A 710 15.77 -30.59 6.95
CA ALA A 710 14.38 -30.85 7.25
C ALA A 710 14.13 -32.35 7.50
N GLU A 711 13.82 -32.68 8.76
CA GLU A 711 13.33 -33.99 9.23
C GLU A 711 11.88 -33.89 9.76
N SER A 712 11.29 -32.70 9.73
CA SER A 712 9.91 -32.46 10.13
C SER A 712 9.25 -31.41 9.24
N SER A 713 7.91 -31.45 9.20
CA SER A 713 7.11 -30.42 8.53
C SER A 713 7.39 -29.02 9.09
N PHE A 714 7.63 -28.87 10.39
CA PHE A 714 7.94 -27.55 10.94
C PHE A 714 9.20 -26.94 10.32
N LEU A 715 10.28 -27.73 10.22
CA LEU A 715 11.55 -27.27 9.65
C LEU A 715 11.44 -26.92 8.17
N ILE A 716 10.70 -27.73 7.38
CA ILE A 716 10.51 -27.42 5.96
C ILE A 716 9.75 -26.09 5.80
N TYR A 717 8.65 -25.87 6.54
CA TYR A 717 7.88 -24.62 6.47
C TYR A 717 8.66 -23.41 7.00
N ALA A 718 9.49 -23.58 8.03
CA ALA A 718 10.40 -22.52 8.51
C ALA A 718 11.43 -22.15 7.44
N GLY A 719 12.02 -23.13 6.76
CA GLY A 719 12.94 -22.89 5.65
C GLY A 719 12.25 -22.21 4.46
N LEU A 720 11.04 -22.65 4.11
CA LEU A 720 10.21 -22.04 3.07
C LEU A 720 9.83 -20.59 3.38
N PHE A 721 9.57 -20.26 4.65
CA PHE A 721 9.29 -18.89 5.07
C PHE A 721 10.45 -17.94 4.74
N PHE A 722 11.68 -18.34 5.09
CA PHE A 722 12.89 -17.56 4.77
C PHE A 722 13.15 -17.48 3.25
N LEU A 723 12.95 -18.59 2.53
CA LEU A 723 13.10 -18.63 1.07
C LEU A 723 12.08 -17.72 0.36
N ALA A 724 10.83 -17.72 0.83
CA ALA A 724 9.76 -16.87 0.32
C ALA A 724 9.99 -15.38 0.64
N ILE A 725 10.39 -15.04 1.87
CA ILE A 725 10.80 -13.66 2.22
C ILE A 725 11.98 -13.20 1.37
N GLY A 726 13.00 -14.05 1.24
CA GLY A 726 14.21 -13.69 0.53
C GLY A 726 13.97 -13.41 -0.96
N SER A 727 13.27 -14.31 -1.64
CA SER A 727 12.92 -14.15 -3.05
C SER A 727 11.94 -13.00 -3.31
N SER A 728 10.97 -12.79 -2.42
CA SER A 728 10.00 -11.69 -2.53
C SER A 728 10.65 -10.31 -2.47
N MET A 729 11.74 -10.15 -1.71
CA MET A 729 12.53 -8.92 -1.65
C MET A 729 13.53 -8.82 -2.80
N ALA A 730 14.23 -9.91 -3.14
CA ALA A 730 15.30 -9.90 -4.14
C ALA A 730 14.78 -9.66 -5.57
N ILE A 731 13.77 -10.40 -6.03
CA ILE A 731 13.34 -10.39 -7.44
C ILE A 731 12.84 -9.00 -7.88
N PRO A 732 11.90 -8.34 -7.17
CA PRO A 732 11.40 -7.02 -7.59
C PRO A 732 12.48 -5.94 -7.53
N CYS A 733 13.36 -5.98 -6.53
CA CYS A 733 14.41 -4.99 -6.37
C CYS A 733 15.51 -5.14 -7.43
N LEU A 734 15.94 -6.36 -7.76
CA LEU A 734 16.88 -6.61 -8.87
C LEU A 734 16.28 -6.19 -10.22
N THR A 735 15.00 -6.45 -10.44
CA THR A 735 14.28 -5.99 -11.64
C THR A 735 14.23 -4.46 -11.70
N SER A 736 13.96 -3.81 -10.56
CA SER A 736 13.95 -2.35 -10.44
C SER A 736 15.32 -1.76 -10.73
N LEU A 737 16.40 -2.36 -10.22
CA LEU A 737 17.78 -1.91 -10.46
C LEU A 737 18.16 -1.95 -11.94
N VAL A 738 17.82 -3.03 -12.66
CA VAL A 738 18.04 -3.08 -14.12
C VAL A 738 17.31 -1.95 -14.83
N SER A 739 16.06 -1.70 -14.44
CA SER A 739 15.26 -0.62 -15.03
C SER A 739 15.84 0.77 -14.72
N ILE A 740 16.31 1.00 -13.50
CA ILE A 740 16.90 2.27 -13.05
C ILE A 740 18.24 2.54 -13.75
N TYR A 741 19.09 1.52 -13.93
CA TYR A 741 20.37 1.67 -14.63
C TYR A 741 20.24 1.72 -16.15
N SER A 742 19.04 1.46 -16.70
CA SER A 742 18.78 1.49 -18.13
C SER A 742 18.25 2.86 -18.57
N PRO A 743 18.66 3.39 -19.73
CA PRO A 743 18.02 4.56 -20.32
C PRO A 743 16.53 4.33 -20.59
N ALA A 744 15.78 5.43 -20.73
CA ALA A 744 14.33 5.37 -20.99
C ALA A 744 14.01 4.68 -22.34
N GLU A 745 14.87 4.85 -23.35
CA GLU A 745 14.65 4.35 -24.71
C GLU A 745 15.04 2.87 -24.88
N GLN A 746 15.69 2.25 -23.88
CA GLN A 746 16.18 0.87 -23.94
C GLN A 746 15.59 -0.03 -22.84
N GLN A 747 14.51 0.40 -22.20
CA GLN A 747 13.89 -0.35 -21.11
C GLN A 747 13.50 -1.76 -21.56
N GLY A 748 12.89 -1.90 -22.74
CA GLY A 748 12.48 -3.19 -23.29
C GLY A 748 13.66 -4.12 -23.51
N HIS A 749 14.73 -3.65 -24.15
CA HIS A 749 15.92 -4.43 -24.44
C HIS A 749 16.64 -4.91 -23.17
N SER A 750 16.94 -4.00 -22.23
CA SER A 750 17.62 -4.33 -20.98
C SER A 750 16.82 -5.31 -20.12
N ILE A 751 15.51 -5.08 -19.98
CA ILE A 751 14.60 -5.98 -19.25
C ILE A 751 14.46 -7.31 -19.99
N GLY A 752 14.45 -7.30 -21.33
CA GLY A 752 14.45 -8.50 -22.16
C GLY A 752 15.65 -9.39 -21.89
N ILE A 753 16.87 -8.82 -21.82
CA ILE A 753 18.09 -9.55 -21.44
C ILE A 753 18.01 -10.07 -20.01
N PHE A 754 17.54 -9.25 -19.06
CA PHE A 754 17.36 -9.68 -17.67
C PHE A 754 16.43 -10.89 -17.56
N ARG A 755 15.28 -10.86 -18.25
CA ARG A 755 14.33 -11.98 -18.29
C ARG A 755 14.90 -13.21 -19.00
N SER A 756 15.63 -12.99 -20.09
CA SER A 756 16.31 -14.05 -20.83
C SER A 756 17.29 -14.81 -19.95
N LEU A 757 18.18 -14.10 -19.25
CA LEU A 757 19.14 -14.73 -18.34
C LEU A 757 18.43 -15.46 -17.19
N GLY A 758 17.33 -14.91 -16.67
CA GLY A 758 16.50 -15.62 -15.70
C GLY A 758 15.88 -16.91 -16.26
N ALA A 759 15.50 -16.93 -17.54
CA ALA A 759 14.99 -18.13 -18.21
C ALA A 759 16.11 -19.17 -18.43
N LEU A 760 17.30 -18.76 -18.82
CA LEU A 760 18.47 -19.65 -18.91
C LEU A 760 18.83 -20.25 -17.54
N ALA A 761 18.77 -19.44 -16.49
CA ALA A 761 19.00 -19.90 -15.12
C ALA A 761 18.01 -21.00 -14.71
N ARG A 762 16.74 -20.90 -15.14
CA ARG A 762 15.69 -21.93 -14.92
C ARG A 762 15.86 -23.19 -15.77
N VAL A 763 16.70 -23.16 -16.81
CA VAL A 763 17.10 -24.37 -17.55
C VAL A 763 18.27 -25.05 -16.83
N ILE A 764 19.32 -24.29 -16.52
CA ILE A 764 20.58 -24.83 -15.95
C ILE A 764 20.39 -25.26 -14.49
N GLY A 765 19.68 -24.46 -13.69
CA GLY A 765 19.51 -24.66 -12.25
C GLY A 765 18.96 -26.04 -11.88
N PRO A 766 17.76 -26.43 -12.39
CA PRO A 766 17.19 -27.75 -12.14
C PRO A 766 18.08 -28.91 -12.57
N ILE A 767 18.79 -28.80 -13.71
CA ILE A 767 19.71 -29.83 -14.20
C ILE A 767 20.86 -30.02 -13.21
N VAL A 768 21.55 -28.93 -12.85
CA VAL A 768 22.69 -28.97 -11.92
C VAL A 768 22.24 -29.47 -10.54
N ALA A 769 21.15 -28.94 -10.01
CA ALA A 769 20.64 -29.34 -8.70
C ALA A 769 20.22 -30.82 -8.68
N SER A 770 19.58 -31.33 -9.74
CA SER A 770 19.20 -32.74 -9.84
C SER A 770 20.42 -33.65 -9.92
N LEU A 771 21.45 -33.28 -10.70
CA LEU A 771 22.70 -34.05 -10.76
C LEU A 771 23.38 -34.13 -9.39
N VAL A 772 23.42 -33.02 -8.63
CA VAL A 772 23.98 -33.00 -7.28
C VAL A 772 23.10 -33.80 -6.30
N TYR A 773 21.77 -33.70 -6.41
CA TYR A 773 20.80 -34.40 -5.57
C TYR A 773 21.01 -35.92 -5.66
N TRP A 774 21.05 -36.46 -6.88
CA TRP A 774 21.14 -37.89 -7.11
C TRP A 774 22.55 -38.45 -6.96
N LYS A 775 23.59 -37.67 -7.27
CA LYS A 775 24.98 -38.12 -7.12
C LYS A 775 25.43 -38.23 -5.67
N PHE A 776 24.95 -37.34 -4.79
CA PHE A 776 25.42 -37.27 -3.40
C PHE A 776 24.32 -37.64 -2.41
N ASN A 777 23.35 -36.76 -2.16
CA ASN A 777 22.16 -36.99 -1.35
C ASN A 777 21.18 -35.82 -1.47
N SER A 778 19.98 -35.99 -0.93
CA SER A 778 18.89 -35.01 -0.96
C SER A 778 19.21 -33.66 -0.32
N ALA A 779 20.09 -33.58 0.69
CA ALA A 779 20.46 -32.32 1.34
C ALA A 779 21.54 -31.52 0.60
N THR A 780 22.40 -32.20 -0.17
CA THR A 780 23.61 -31.60 -0.75
C THR A 780 23.32 -30.39 -1.66
N PRO A 781 22.28 -30.40 -2.52
CA PRO A 781 21.94 -29.23 -3.33
C PRO A 781 21.65 -27.99 -2.48
N TYR A 782 21.04 -28.15 -1.30
CA TYR A 782 20.65 -27.04 -0.43
C TYR A 782 21.85 -26.40 0.25
N TYR A 783 22.78 -27.20 0.78
CA TYR A 783 24.02 -26.68 1.36
C TYR A 783 24.92 -26.04 0.30
N PHE A 784 25.04 -26.68 -0.86
CA PHE A 784 25.79 -26.11 -1.97
C PHE A 784 25.17 -24.80 -2.43
N GLY A 785 23.83 -24.74 -2.56
CA GLY A 785 23.11 -23.52 -2.90
C GLY A 785 23.31 -22.40 -1.87
N ALA A 786 23.28 -22.72 -0.58
CA ALA A 786 23.54 -21.76 0.49
C ALA A 786 24.95 -21.15 0.40
N LEU A 787 25.97 -21.96 0.12
CA LEU A 787 27.34 -21.50 -0.10
C LEU A 787 27.46 -20.70 -1.42
N PHE A 788 26.84 -21.19 -2.49
CA PHE A 788 26.88 -20.58 -3.80
C PHE A 788 26.26 -19.17 -3.81
N LEU A 789 25.22 -18.93 -3.01
CA LEU A 789 24.56 -17.62 -2.88
C LEU A 789 25.47 -16.51 -2.35
N ILE A 790 26.61 -16.83 -1.73
CA ILE A 790 27.61 -15.83 -1.33
C ILE A 790 28.12 -15.06 -2.55
N ILE A 791 28.27 -15.73 -3.71
CA ILE A 791 28.74 -15.11 -4.95
C ILE A 791 27.81 -13.99 -5.42
N PRO A 792 26.51 -14.23 -5.70
CA PRO A 792 25.60 -13.15 -6.10
C PRO A 792 25.42 -12.09 -5.00
N ILE A 793 25.52 -12.43 -3.71
CA ILE A 793 25.50 -11.43 -2.62
C ILE A 793 26.68 -10.47 -2.74
N LEU A 794 27.90 -10.97 -2.93
CA LEU A 794 29.09 -10.15 -3.12
C LEU A 794 29.05 -9.32 -4.40
N MET A 795 28.46 -9.85 -5.47
CA MET A 795 28.29 -9.10 -6.72
C MET A 795 27.28 -7.95 -6.56
N VAL A 796 26.12 -8.24 -5.97
CA VAL A 796 25.05 -7.24 -5.74
C VAL A 796 25.52 -6.18 -4.73
N SER A 797 26.36 -6.52 -3.75
CA SER A 797 26.90 -5.57 -2.78
C SER A 797 27.86 -4.55 -3.40
N ARG A 798 28.46 -4.87 -4.55
CA ARG A 798 29.35 -3.99 -5.32
C ARG A 798 28.63 -3.13 -6.37
N LEU A 799 27.31 -3.24 -6.50
CA LEU A 799 26.55 -2.40 -7.43
C LEU A 799 26.69 -0.91 -7.08
N PRO A 800 26.74 -0.02 -8.09
CA PRO A 800 26.83 1.43 -7.87
C PRO A 800 25.61 1.93 -7.08
N LYS A 801 25.78 3.00 -6.29
CA LYS A 801 24.64 3.64 -5.62
C LYS A 801 23.65 4.13 -6.68
N VAL A 802 22.37 3.98 -6.40
CA VAL A 802 21.32 4.57 -7.23
C VAL A 802 21.29 6.06 -6.91
N ASN A 803 21.68 6.90 -7.87
CA ASN A 803 21.45 8.34 -7.76
C ASN A 803 20.02 8.62 -8.24
N HIS A 804 19.17 9.05 -7.30
CA HIS A 804 17.82 9.51 -7.62
C HIS A 804 17.82 10.92 -8.22
N ASP A 805 18.93 11.66 -8.08
CA ASP A 805 19.10 13.04 -8.56
C ASP A 805 19.64 13.07 -10.01
N PHE A 806 18.79 12.78 -11.00
CA PHE A 806 18.97 13.19 -12.41
C PHE A 806 17.64 13.11 -13.16
#